data_AF-A0A7D4BZ32-F1
#
_entry.id   AF-A0A7D4BZ32-F1
#
_cell.length_a   1.000
_cell.length_b   1.000
_cell.length_c   1.000
_cell.angle_alpha   90.00
_cell.angle_beta   90.00
_cell.angle_gamma   90.00
#
_symmetry.space_group_name_H-M   'P 1'
#
loop_
_entity.id
_entity.type
_entity.pdbx_description
1 polymer ?
#
loop_
_entity_poly.entity_id
_entity_poly.type
_entity_poly.pdbx_seq_one_letter_code
_entity_poly.pdbx_strand_id
1 'polypeptide(L)'
;MSTSKYFENMKFRNVRSSILNGRMNFISMILFATLLTLNSGCSNSNQILVSDVNELNQAIKDAKPGDKIVLKNGNWKDAELLINAKGTPEDPIIITAQEKGKVFLTGLSNLRISGEYVEVSGLVFKDGYTPTSEVISFREKKGVYANHCRLTECVIDNFNNPERENTELWVALYGKNNRVDHCYFTGKRSNGVTFAIRMVDEACRNNNHQIDHNYFGYRQNLGSNGGETMRLGTSHYSLSTCGANVEANYFEYCDGEHEIISNKSCGNTFKNNTFFKCRGTLTFRHGHDNTAEGNFFIGNGKDHTGGIRIINERNKAINNYFYNLKGYRFRGALVIMNGIYNSPINRYNQVIGGVFSNNTFVNCDHVQLCAGSDSERTAPPIDSKIENNVFYHDSKDNIFTVYDDISGISFSNNYINTGVKPLLKDGFTVVDMKLVENESGFLFPVSDQIKNAGCSLSSPVATKENTGVTWYPIVNEELTFDNGKVIKIEPGLNSLFDAVESSEPGDIIILAKGEYVNSKVLSIKHPLTIKSEKEKEASILSEKNNMFQIENGGALKLIGVKISGSESPDMAGNSIISTSKYSMNRNYKLIVENCDIEDLTVNHSFDFLRIYKSTFADSIVFRNCNFLNVSGNIASLDKETDDLGIYNAEYVVYENCTFKNIGGVILNLYRGGTDESTFGPILKFVNNKVFNSGKNKRNKIGCSLYLHGVQWAKIDSCNFIDSAPIKLNLSKDEPIIKFSNINIYPKVSIISNSNEFSLINLTHKKQ
;
A
#
# COMPACT_ATOMS: atom_id res chain seq x y z
N MET A 1 45.83 -18.31 -43.34
CA MET A 1 46.43 -18.53 -44.68
C MET A 1 46.13 -19.96 -45.11
N SER A 2 45.78 -20.18 -46.39
CA SER A 2 45.69 -21.43 -47.20
C SER A 2 45.25 -22.75 -46.53
N THR A 3 44.18 -23.48 -46.87
CA THR A 3 43.59 -23.99 -48.15
C THR A 3 44.49 -24.89 -49.02
N SER A 4 44.21 -26.21 -49.05
CA SER A 4 43.79 -27.04 -50.22
C SER A 4 43.71 -28.53 -49.78
N LYS A 5 42.61 -29.29 -49.97
CA LYS A 5 42.11 -29.97 -51.19
C LYS A 5 43.13 -30.89 -51.89
N TYR A 6 42.85 -32.20 -51.96
CA TYR A 6 43.17 -33.08 -53.10
C TYR A 6 42.23 -34.30 -53.21
N PHE A 7 42.10 -34.81 -54.43
CA PHE A 7 41.30 -35.98 -54.87
C PHE A 7 42.30 -37.08 -55.36
N GLU A 8 41.97 -38.32 -55.78
CA GLU A 8 40.70 -38.99 -56.15
C GLU A 8 40.87 -40.55 -56.16
N ASN A 9 39.78 -41.28 -56.44
CA ASN A 9 39.72 -42.59 -57.15
C ASN A 9 40.31 -43.89 -56.54
N MET A 10 39.43 -44.91 -56.39
CA MET A 10 39.53 -46.12 -57.25
C MET A 10 38.25 -47.00 -57.33
N LYS A 11 37.73 -47.08 -58.57
CA LYS A 11 37.19 -48.25 -59.31
C LYS A 11 36.06 -49.16 -58.75
N PHE A 12 34.99 -49.20 -59.55
CA PHE A 12 33.92 -50.21 -59.60
C PHE A 12 34.39 -51.65 -59.87
N ARG A 13 33.60 -52.63 -59.42
CA ARG A 13 33.33 -53.85 -60.19
C ARG A 13 31.89 -54.34 -59.99
N ASN A 14 31.21 -54.65 -61.10
CA ASN A 14 29.82 -55.11 -61.14
C ASN A 14 29.69 -56.61 -60.81
N VAL A 15 28.58 -56.99 -60.17
CA VAL A 15 27.89 -58.26 -60.43
C VAL A 15 26.39 -58.00 -60.50
N ARG A 16 25.75 -58.39 -61.61
CA ARG A 16 24.28 -58.46 -61.78
C ARG A 16 23.84 -59.91 -61.59
N SER A 17 22.69 -60.15 -60.93
CA SER A 17 21.57 -60.93 -61.49
C SER A 17 20.40 -61.06 -60.52
N SER A 18 19.17 -61.08 -61.07
CA SER A 18 17.92 -61.64 -60.51
C SER A 18 17.49 -61.20 -59.09
N ILE A 19 16.34 -60.56 -58.88
CA ILE A 19 15.01 -61.16 -59.09
C ILE A 19 14.00 -60.06 -59.47
N LEU A 20 13.22 -60.29 -60.53
CA LEU A 20 12.01 -59.54 -60.86
C LEU A 20 10.76 -60.31 -60.35
N ASN A 21 9.62 -59.63 -60.32
CA ASN A 21 8.27 -60.14 -59.99
C ASN A 21 7.98 -60.29 -58.48
N GLY A 22 7.25 -59.31 -57.94
CA GLY A 22 6.76 -59.34 -56.55
C GLY A 22 6.43 -57.99 -55.90
N ARG A 23 6.74 -56.85 -56.54
CA ARG A 23 6.66 -55.50 -55.92
C ARG A 23 5.97 -54.41 -56.77
N MET A 24 4.86 -54.72 -57.44
CA MET A 24 4.08 -53.71 -58.19
C MET A 24 2.64 -53.46 -57.70
N ASN A 25 2.06 -54.32 -56.85
CA ASN A 25 0.70 -54.12 -56.33
C ASN A 25 0.61 -53.56 -54.89
N PHE A 26 1.74 -53.36 -54.19
CA PHE A 26 1.74 -52.79 -52.82
C PHE A 26 2.03 -51.28 -52.77
N ILE A 27 2.70 -50.72 -53.78
CA ILE A 27 3.08 -49.29 -53.80
C ILE A 27 1.88 -48.41 -54.22
N SER A 28 1.03 -48.88 -55.14
CA SER A 28 -0.16 -48.14 -55.59
C SER A 28 -1.25 -48.02 -54.51
N MET A 29 -1.29 -48.96 -53.56
CA MET A 29 -2.26 -48.95 -52.45
C MET A 29 -1.79 -48.10 -51.26
N ILE A 30 -0.48 -47.94 -51.09
CA ILE A 30 0.09 -47.02 -50.07
C ILE A 30 -0.05 -45.56 -50.54
N LEU A 31 0.20 -45.26 -51.82
CA LEU A 31 0.11 -43.89 -52.34
C LEU A 31 -1.31 -43.29 -52.23
N PHE A 32 -2.35 -44.12 -52.35
CA PHE A 32 -3.75 -43.68 -52.22
C PHE A 32 -4.19 -43.53 -50.75
N ALA A 33 -3.55 -44.24 -49.81
CA ALA A 33 -3.78 -44.07 -48.38
C ALA A 33 -3.09 -42.80 -47.82
N THR A 34 -1.87 -42.49 -48.30
CA THR A 34 -1.15 -41.26 -47.89
C THR A 34 -1.73 -39.96 -48.45
N LEU A 35 -2.59 -40.02 -49.48
CA LEU A 35 -3.28 -38.83 -50.02
C LEU A 35 -4.58 -38.49 -49.27
N LEU A 36 -5.05 -39.38 -48.38
CA LEU A 36 -6.30 -39.20 -47.61
C LEU A 36 -6.05 -38.76 -46.14
N THR A 37 -4.79 -38.71 -45.69
CA THR A 37 -4.42 -38.24 -44.33
C THR A 37 -3.77 -36.85 -44.32
N LEU A 38 -3.82 -36.11 -45.44
CA LEU A 38 -3.32 -34.72 -45.55
C LEU A 38 -4.46 -33.67 -45.51
N ASN A 39 -5.64 -34.07 -45.05
CA ASN A 39 -6.75 -33.17 -44.69
C ASN A 39 -6.94 -33.07 -43.15
N SER A 40 -5.85 -33.20 -42.39
CA SER A 40 -5.75 -32.46 -41.12
C SER A 40 -5.69 -30.98 -41.47
N GLY A 41 -6.87 -30.35 -41.60
CA GLY A 41 -6.95 -28.95 -41.94
C GLY A 41 -6.16 -28.13 -40.93
N CYS A 42 -5.30 -27.22 -41.41
CA CYS A 42 -4.93 -26.07 -40.60
C CYS A 42 -6.23 -25.40 -40.17
N SER A 43 -6.59 -25.53 -38.90
CA SER A 43 -7.58 -24.66 -38.28
C SER A 43 -7.02 -23.25 -38.35
N ASN A 44 -7.45 -22.49 -39.36
CA ASN A 44 -7.32 -21.05 -39.32
C ASN A 44 -8.14 -20.60 -38.11
N SER A 45 -7.49 -20.22 -37.01
CA SER A 45 -8.19 -19.67 -35.86
C SER A 45 -9.03 -18.50 -36.34
N ASN A 46 -10.35 -18.58 -36.17
CA ASN A 46 -11.22 -17.51 -36.62
C ASN A 46 -10.97 -16.30 -35.73
N GLN A 47 -10.24 -15.31 -36.28
CA GLN A 47 -10.03 -14.04 -35.61
C GLN A 47 -11.28 -13.17 -35.81
N ILE A 48 -12.10 -13.07 -34.77
CA ILE A 48 -13.33 -12.29 -34.76
C ILE A 48 -13.02 -10.91 -34.16
N LEU A 49 -12.86 -9.90 -35.02
CA LEU A 49 -12.71 -8.50 -34.56
C LEU A 49 -14.06 -7.96 -34.11
N VAL A 50 -14.12 -7.40 -32.90
CA VAL A 50 -15.32 -6.78 -32.31
C VAL A 50 -15.03 -5.34 -31.90
N SER A 51 -15.99 -4.44 -32.15
CA SER A 51 -15.89 -2.99 -32.00
C SER A 51 -16.69 -2.45 -30.81
N ASP A 52 -17.65 -3.22 -30.31
CA ASP A 52 -18.48 -2.86 -29.15
C ASP A 52 -18.93 -4.09 -28.34
N VAL A 53 -19.66 -3.83 -27.25
CA VAL A 53 -20.14 -4.86 -26.31
C VAL A 53 -21.19 -5.79 -26.93
N ASN A 54 -21.98 -5.33 -27.91
CA ASN A 54 -22.96 -6.17 -28.60
C ASN A 54 -22.27 -7.14 -29.57
N GLU A 55 -21.28 -6.66 -30.34
CA GLU A 55 -20.45 -7.50 -31.21
C GLU A 55 -19.68 -8.54 -30.36
N LEU A 56 -19.10 -8.14 -29.22
CA LEU A 56 -18.46 -9.05 -28.27
C LEU A 56 -19.44 -10.11 -27.74
N ASN A 57 -20.63 -9.70 -27.27
CA ASN A 57 -21.66 -10.60 -26.76
C ASN A 57 -22.18 -11.58 -27.82
N GLN A 58 -22.16 -11.21 -29.11
CA GLN A 58 -22.51 -12.13 -30.19
C GLN A 58 -21.36 -13.10 -30.48
N ALA A 59 -20.13 -12.59 -30.60
CA ALA A 59 -18.94 -13.41 -30.83
C ALA A 59 -18.76 -14.48 -29.73
N ILE A 60 -19.03 -14.15 -28.46
CA ILE A 60 -18.95 -15.11 -27.34
C ILE A 60 -19.99 -16.24 -27.45
N LYS A 61 -21.22 -15.95 -27.93
CA LYS A 61 -22.26 -16.98 -28.10
C LYS A 61 -21.93 -17.98 -29.19
N ASP A 62 -21.27 -17.51 -30.25
CA ASP A 62 -20.94 -18.30 -31.44
C ASP A 62 -19.55 -18.98 -31.32
N ALA A 63 -18.75 -18.60 -30.32
CA ALA A 63 -17.38 -19.06 -30.11
C ALA A 63 -17.27 -20.55 -29.80
N LYS A 64 -16.20 -21.15 -30.33
CA LYS A 64 -15.81 -22.55 -30.16
C LYS A 64 -14.39 -22.62 -29.59
N PRO A 65 -13.99 -23.76 -28.97
CA PRO A 65 -12.60 -24.01 -28.59
C PRO A 65 -11.63 -23.62 -29.71
N GLY A 66 -10.62 -22.81 -29.39
CA GLY A 66 -9.60 -22.31 -30.33
C GLY A 66 -9.95 -21.01 -31.08
N ASP A 67 -11.17 -20.48 -30.96
CA ASP A 67 -11.52 -19.18 -31.55
C ASP A 67 -10.85 -18.01 -30.81
N LYS A 68 -10.57 -16.93 -31.55
CA LYS A 68 -9.89 -15.73 -31.05
C LYS A 68 -10.74 -14.48 -31.28
N ILE A 69 -11.32 -13.96 -30.21
CA ILE A 69 -12.06 -12.69 -30.22
C ILE A 69 -11.07 -11.55 -29.95
N VAL A 70 -11.11 -10.52 -30.78
CA VAL A 70 -10.18 -9.38 -30.71
C VAL A 70 -10.96 -8.09 -30.51
N LEU A 71 -10.73 -7.41 -29.39
CA LEU A 71 -11.33 -6.11 -29.10
C LEU A 71 -10.57 -5.03 -29.87
N LYS A 72 -11.28 -4.29 -30.71
CA LYS A 72 -10.75 -3.19 -31.52
C LYS A 72 -10.16 -2.08 -30.66
N ASN A 73 -9.04 -1.52 -31.11
CA ASN A 73 -8.39 -0.34 -30.50
C ASN A 73 -9.38 0.82 -30.34
N GLY A 74 -9.40 1.45 -29.17
CA GLY A 74 -10.28 2.57 -28.86
C GLY A 74 -10.64 2.66 -27.38
N ASN A 75 -11.54 3.60 -27.07
CA ASN A 75 -12.13 3.75 -25.76
C ASN A 75 -13.49 3.03 -25.68
N TRP A 76 -13.53 1.97 -24.88
CA TRP A 76 -14.71 1.20 -24.49
C TRP A 76 -15.26 1.83 -23.20
N LYS A 77 -16.03 2.90 -23.37
CA LYS A 77 -16.59 3.65 -22.24
C LYS A 77 -17.88 2.99 -21.73
N ASP A 78 -18.05 2.96 -20.41
CA ASP A 78 -19.25 2.48 -19.71
C ASP A 78 -19.59 1.01 -20.11
N ALA A 79 -18.54 0.17 -20.21
CA ALA A 79 -18.58 -1.17 -20.78
C ALA A 79 -18.46 -2.27 -19.72
N GLU A 80 -19.59 -2.93 -19.42
CA GLU A 80 -19.64 -4.12 -18.56
C GLU A 80 -19.48 -5.39 -19.42
N LEU A 81 -18.26 -5.95 -19.46
CA LEU A 81 -17.93 -7.12 -20.27
C LEU A 81 -18.31 -8.41 -19.52
N LEU A 82 -19.09 -9.30 -20.15
CA LEU A 82 -19.36 -10.65 -19.63
C LEU A 82 -18.85 -11.72 -20.61
N ILE A 83 -17.76 -12.38 -20.24
CA ILE A 83 -17.15 -13.48 -20.97
C ILE A 83 -17.58 -14.80 -20.34
N ASN A 84 -18.65 -15.39 -20.86
CA ASN A 84 -19.13 -16.71 -20.47
C ASN A 84 -18.93 -17.69 -21.63
N ALA A 85 -17.81 -18.43 -21.61
CA ALA A 85 -17.35 -19.24 -22.74
C ALA A 85 -16.70 -20.55 -22.26
N LYS A 86 -16.61 -21.55 -23.15
CA LYS A 86 -16.01 -22.86 -22.84
C LYS A 86 -15.07 -23.35 -23.95
N GLY A 87 -13.77 -23.21 -23.71
CA GLY A 87 -12.70 -23.83 -24.49
C GLY A 87 -12.37 -25.25 -24.01
N THR A 88 -11.21 -25.75 -24.42
CA THR A 88 -10.58 -26.99 -23.93
C THR A 88 -9.14 -26.71 -23.45
N PRO A 89 -8.47 -27.64 -22.72
CA PRO A 89 -7.06 -27.49 -22.37
C PRO A 89 -6.15 -27.26 -23.58
N GLU A 90 -6.46 -27.90 -24.70
CA GLU A 90 -5.70 -27.84 -25.94
C GLU A 90 -6.05 -26.61 -26.80
N ASP A 91 -7.34 -26.23 -26.82
CA ASP A 91 -7.90 -25.16 -27.64
C ASP A 91 -8.70 -24.17 -26.76
N PRO A 92 -8.02 -23.32 -25.96
CA PRO A 92 -8.69 -22.29 -25.16
C PRO A 92 -9.33 -21.22 -26.05
N ILE A 93 -10.37 -20.55 -25.53
CA ILE A 93 -10.97 -19.38 -26.20
C ILE A 93 -10.20 -18.12 -25.76
N ILE A 94 -9.67 -17.39 -26.74
CA ILE A 94 -8.81 -16.21 -26.49
C ILE A 94 -9.61 -14.92 -26.71
N ILE A 95 -9.64 -14.04 -25.72
CA ILE A 95 -10.19 -12.69 -25.83
C ILE A 95 -9.06 -11.69 -25.58
N THR A 96 -8.68 -10.92 -26.59
CA THR A 96 -7.48 -10.06 -26.48
C THR A 96 -7.66 -8.70 -27.13
N ALA A 97 -6.90 -7.70 -26.68
CA ALA A 97 -6.82 -6.42 -27.35
C ALA A 97 -6.22 -6.56 -28.76
N GLN A 98 -6.71 -5.77 -29.72
CA GLN A 98 -6.13 -5.66 -31.07
C GLN A 98 -4.66 -5.23 -31.02
N GLU A 99 -4.36 -4.26 -30.17
CA GLU A 99 -3.01 -3.85 -29.80
C GLU A 99 -2.99 -3.55 -28.30
N LYS A 100 -2.09 -4.23 -27.57
CA LYS A 100 -1.99 -4.09 -26.12
C LYS A 100 -1.66 -2.64 -25.75
N GLY A 101 -2.37 -2.09 -24.76
CA GLY A 101 -2.26 -0.68 -24.39
C GLY A 101 -3.03 0.30 -25.27
N LYS A 102 -3.87 -0.17 -26.21
CA LYS A 102 -4.77 0.68 -27.02
C LYS A 102 -6.26 0.32 -26.91
N VAL A 103 -6.62 -0.60 -26.02
CA VAL A 103 -8.01 -0.91 -25.64
C VAL A 103 -8.22 -0.45 -24.21
N PHE A 104 -8.92 0.68 -24.06
CA PHE A 104 -9.17 1.31 -22.75
C PHE A 104 -10.61 1.09 -22.32
N LEU A 105 -10.82 0.57 -21.12
CA LEU A 105 -12.10 0.46 -20.44
C LEU A 105 -12.21 1.63 -19.46
N THR A 106 -13.13 2.57 -19.73
CA THR A 106 -13.26 3.84 -18.99
C THR A 106 -14.69 4.09 -18.51
N GLY A 107 -14.90 5.09 -17.65
CA GLY A 107 -16.20 5.33 -17.04
C GLY A 107 -16.66 4.16 -16.17
N LEU A 108 -17.93 3.77 -16.28
CA LEU A 108 -18.53 2.67 -15.53
C LEU A 108 -18.30 1.32 -16.21
N SER A 109 -17.06 0.82 -16.19
CA SER A 109 -16.66 -0.43 -16.86
C SER A 109 -16.27 -1.54 -15.88
N ASN A 110 -16.47 -2.80 -16.27
CA ASN A 110 -16.00 -3.99 -15.54
C ASN A 110 -15.83 -5.20 -16.47
N LEU A 111 -15.28 -6.29 -15.93
CA LEU A 111 -15.12 -7.58 -16.60
C LEU A 111 -15.57 -8.72 -15.69
N ARG A 112 -16.43 -9.59 -16.19
CA ARG A 112 -16.78 -10.88 -15.59
C ARG A 112 -16.37 -12.02 -16.50
N ILE A 113 -15.74 -13.04 -15.93
CA ILE A 113 -15.30 -14.27 -16.63
C ILE A 113 -16.01 -15.46 -15.99
N SER A 114 -16.60 -16.35 -16.78
CA SER A 114 -17.12 -17.64 -16.33
C SER A 114 -17.00 -18.72 -17.39
N GLY A 115 -17.15 -19.98 -16.98
CA GLY A 115 -16.94 -21.13 -17.85
C GLY A 115 -15.56 -21.74 -17.67
N GLU A 116 -14.96 -22.24 -18.74
CA GLU A 116 -13.73 -23.06 -18.68
C GLU A 116 -12.77 -22.74 -19.83
N TYR A 117 -11.45 -22.76 -19.56
CA TYR A 117 -10.38 -22.58 -20.56
C TYR A 117 -10.54 -21.32 -21.42
N VAL A 118 -10.63 -20.18 -20.74
CA VAL A 118 -10.74 -18.84 -21.35
C VAL A 118 -9.50 -18.03 -20.98
N GLU A 119 -8.83 -17.40 -21.96
CA GLU A 119 -7.76 -16.43 -21.72
C GLU A 119 -8.23 -15.01 -22.06
N VAL A 120 -7.95 -14.04 -21.18
CA VAL A 120 -8.23 -12.62 -21.40
C VAL A 120 -6.94 -11.80 -21.28
N SER A 121 -6.63 -10.97 -22.28
CA SER A 121 -5.38 -10.18 -22.27
C SER A 121 -5.39 -8.81 -22.97
N GLY A 122 -4.47 -7.94 -22.54
CA GLY A 122 -4.15 -6.67 -23.20
C GLY A 122 -5.05 -5.48 -22.86
N LEU A 123 -5.96 -5.62 -21.90
CA LEU A 123 -6.97 -4.61 -21.54
C LEU A 123 -6.42 -3.60 -20.53
N VAL A 124 -6.84 -2.33 -20.63
CA VAL A 124 -6.45 -1.26 -19.69
C VAL A 124 -7.70 -0.63 -19.06
N PHE A 125 -7.88 -0.77 -17.75
CA PHE A 125 -8.90 -0.07 -16.97
C PHE A 125 -8.32 1.23 -16.40
N LYS A 126 -8.85 2.38 -16.80
CA LYS A 126 -8.46 3.71 -16.29
C LYS A 126 -9.60 4.73 -16.47
N ASP A 127 -9.45 5.95 -15.95
CA ASP A 127 -10.40 7.05 -16.15
C ASP A 127 -11.87 6.67 -15.83
N GLY A 128 -12.08 5.97 -14.71
CA GLY A 128 -13.38 5.40 -14.33
C GLY A 128 -13.33 4.58 -13.03
N TYR A 129 -14.39 3.80 -12.79
CA TYR A 129 -14.53 2.86 -11.67
C TYR A 129 -15.60 1.81 -11.98
N THR A 130 -15.65 0.71 -11.22
CA THR A 130 -16.65 -0.34 -11.47
C THR A 130 -18.05 0.09 -10.98
N PRO A 131 -19.13 -0.15 -11.76
CA PRO A 131 -20.50 0.00 -11.28
C PRO A 131 -20.95 -1.15 -10.36
N THR A 132 -20.10 -2.15 -10.10
CA THR A 132 -20.39 -3.30 -9.23
C THR A 132 -19.38 -3.39 -8.08
N SER A 133 -19.36 -4.49 -7.32
CA SER A 133 -18.39 -4.70 -6.24
C SER A 133 -16.99 -5.08 -6.72
N GLU A 134 -16.81 -5.40 -8.01
CA GLU A 134 -15.57 -5.93 -8.58
C GLU A 134 -15.24 -5.28 -9.94
N VAL A 135 -13.98 -4.90 -10.21
CA VAL A 135 -13.55 -4.46 -11.56
C VAL A 135 -13.37 -5.68 -12.47
N ILE A 136 -12.71 -6.73 -11.99
CA ILE A 136 -12.55 -8.02 -12.65
C ILE A 136 -13.01 -9.14 -11.70
N SER A 137 -13.98 -9.94 -12.12
CA SER A 137 -14.55 -11.03 -11.31
C SER A 137 -14.59 -12.35 -12.08
N PHE A 138 -14.02 -13.41 -11.51
CA PHE A 138 -13.99 -14.76 -12.11
C PHE A 138 -15.31 -15.52 -11.87
N ARG A 139 -16.44 -14.81 -12.00
CA ARG A 139 -17.80 -15.33 -11.95
C ARG A 139 -18.75 -14.48 -12.79
N GLU A 140 -19.82 -15.08 -13.30
CA GLU A 140 -21.00 -14.33 -13.74
C GLU A 140 -21.86 -13.95 -12.52
N LYS A 141 -22.11 -14.95 -11.66
CA LYS A 141 -22.97 -14.90 -10.47
C LYS A 141 -22.60 -16.03 -9.50
N LYS A 142 -23.21 -16.08 -8.30
CA LYS A 142 -22.99 -17.20 -7.37
C LYS A 142 -23.38 -18.53 -8.03
N GLY A 143 -22.50 -19.52 -7.95
CA GLY A 143 -22.65 -20.84 -8.59
C GLY A 143 -22.26 -20.91 -10.07
N VAL A 144 -21.86 -19.79 -10.71
CA VAL A 144 -21.39 -19.75 -12.10
C VAL A 144 -20.01 -19.08 -12.14
N TYR A 145 -18.98 -19.91 -12.05
CA TYR A 145 -17.58 -19.52 -11.85
C TYR A 145 -16.73 -19.78 -13.11
N ALA A 146 -15.57 -19.13 -13.19
CA ALA A 146 -14.51 -19.49 -14.12
C ALA A 146 -13.64 -20.60 -13.53
N ASN A 147 -13.21 -21.57 -14.34
CA ASN A 147 -12.23 -22.58 -13.95
C ASN A 147 -11.20 -22.79 -15.07
N HIS A 148 -9.93 -22.98 -14.74
CA HIS A 148 -8.85 -23.09 -15.73
C HIS A 148 -8.75 -21.88 -16.68
N CYS A 149 -9.25 -20.71 -16.26
CA CYS A 149 -9.19 -19.47 -17.04
C CYS A 149 -7.98 -18.62 -16.63
N ARG A 150 -7.49 -17.80 -17.55
CA ARG A 150 -6.29 -16.97 -17.39
C ARG A 150 -6.61 -15.50 -17.65
N LEU A 151 -6.18 -14.61 -16.76
CA LEU A 151 -6.08 -13.17 -17.01
C LEU A 151 -4.60 -12.83 -17.12
N THR A 152 -4.15 -12.27 -18.24
CA THR A 152 -2.73 -11.95 -18.40
C THR A 152 -2.51 -10.63 -19.13
N GLU A 153 -1.45 -9.91 -18.79
CA GLU A 153 -1.12 -8.63 -19.41
C GLU A 153 -2.32 -7.66 -19.44
N CYS A 154 -2.99 -7.50 -18.29
CA CYS A 154 -4.03 -6.50 -18.11
C CYS A 154 -3.57 -5.44 -17.11
N VAL A 155 -4.04 -4.20 -17.31
CA VAL A 155 -3.67 -3.03 -16.49
C VAL A 155 -4.92 -2.52 -15.77
N ILE A 156 -4.79 -2.22 -14.47
CA ILE A 156 -5.75 -1.37 -13.74
C ILE A 156 -4.96 -0.21 -13.15
N ASP A 157 -5.23 0.99 -13.66
CA ASP A 157 -4.51 2.23 -13.35
C ASP A 157 -5.51 3.27 -12.84
N ASN A 158 -5.41 3.58 -11.53
CA ASN A 158 -6.20 4.60 -10.84
C ASN A 158 -7.74 4.47 -11.00
N PHE A 159 -8.25 3.28 -11.35
CA PHE A 159 -9.67 2.99 -11.57
C PHE A 159 -10.44 2.86 -10.24
N ASN A 160 -10.80 3.99 -9.63
CA ASN A 160 -11.32 4.06 -8.26
C ASN A 160 -12.63 4.81 -8.14
N ASN A 161 -13.51 4.29 -7.28
CA ASN A 161 -14.69 5.01 -6.81
C ASN A 161 -14.29 6.41 -6.29
N PRO A 162 -15.01 7.48 -6.68
CA PRO A 162 -14.73 8.83 -6.18
C PRO A 162 -14.94 8.94 -4.67
N GLU A 163 -15.88 8.15 -4.12
CA GLU A 163 -16.11 8.05 -2.69
C GLU A 163 -15.12 7.06 -2.06
N ARG A 164 -14.13 7.56 -1.30
CA ARG A 164 -13.03 6.73 -0.79
C ARG A 164 -13.49 5.57 0.10
N GLU A 165 -14.59 5.72 0.83
CA GLU A 165 -15.09 4.68 1.75
C GLU A 165 -16.03 3.67 1.08
N ASN A 166 -16.41 3.89 -0.19
CA ASN A 166 -17.11 2.85 -0.95
C ASN A 166 -16.17 1.67 -1.17
N THR A 167 -16.59 0.49 -0.70
CA THR A 167 -15.80 -0.73 -0.79
C THR A 167 -15.89 -1.35 -2.18
N GLU A 168 -14.78 -1.40 -2.91
CA GLU A 168 -14.67 -2.12 -4.18
C GLU A 168 -13.41 -3.00 -4.22
N LEU A 169 -13.48 -4.09 -4.98
CA LEU A 169 -12.34 -4.96 -5.28
C LEU A 169 -11.91 -4.74 -6.72
N TRP A 170 -10.60 -4.83 -7.00
CA TRP A 170 -10.13 -4.79 -8.38
C TRP A 170 -10.14 -6.17 -9.04
N VAL A 171 -9.62 -7.20 -8.37
CA VAL A 171 -9.67 -8.57 -8.89
C VAL A 171 -10.23 -9.51 -7.83
N ALA A 172 -11.24 -10.32 -8.22
CA ALA A 172 -11.81 -11.35 -7.37
C ALA A 172 -11.80 -12.72 -8.07
N LEU A 173 -11.00 -13.65 -7.54
CA LEU A 173 -10.96 -15.04 -7.97
C LEU A 173 -12.01 -15.89 -7.28
N TYR A 174 -12.68 -16.72 -8.08
CA TYR A 174 -13.63 -17.77 -7.71
C TYR A 174 -13.30 -19.03 -8.51
N GLY A 175 -13.99 -20.14 -8.26
CA GLY A 175 -13.76 -21.40 -8.97
C GLY A 175 -12.39 -22.02 -8.65
N LYS A 176 -11.77 -22.71 -9.63
CA LYS A 176 -10.52 -23.46 -9.46
C LYS A 176 -9.57 -23.36 -10.65
N ASN A 177 -8.29 -23.58 -10.41
CA ASN A 177 -7.19 -23.71 -11.38
C ASN A 177 -7.00 -22.47 -12.30
N ASN A 178 -7.60 -21.33 -11.94
CA ASN A 178 -7.40 -20.07 -12.66
C ASN A 178 -5.99 -19.48 -12.42
N ARG A 179 -5.49 -18.72 -13.40
CA ARG A 179 -4.22 -18.00 -13.34
C ARG A 179 -4.42 -16.50 -13.53
N VAL A 180 -3.69 -15.69 -12.78
CA VAL A 180 -3.51 -14.26 -13.05
C VAL A 180 -2.04 -13.94 -13.11
N ASP A 181 -1.54 -13.52 -14.27
CA ASP A 181 -0.10 -13.34 -14.46
C ASP A 181 0.28 -12.17 -15.37
N HIS A 182 1.47 -11.58 -15.15
CA HIS A 182 1.97 -10.44 -15.93
C HIS A 182 1.01 -9.22 -15.96
N CYS A 183 0.12 -9.07 -14.98
CA CYS A 183 -0.77 -7.91 -14.89
C CYS A 183 -0.12 -6.75 -14.10
N TYR A 184 -0.56 -5.52 -14.34
CA TYR A 184 -0.11 -4.30 -13.64
C TYR A 184 -1.28 -3.63 -12.93
N PHE A 185 -1.20 -3.50 -11.61
CA PHE A 185 -2.25 -2.91 -10.77
C PHE A 185 -1.66 -1.76 -9.96
N THR A 186 -1.99 -0.49 -10.29
CA THR A 186 -1.44 0.69 -9.59
C THR A 186 -2.49 1.74 -9.25
N GLY A 187 -2.35 2.37 -8.08
CA GLY A 187 -3.12 3.52 -7.68
C GLY A 187 -4.48 3.19 -7.06
N LYS A 188 -4.64 2.05 -6.35
CA LYS A 188 -5.89 1.81 -5.59
C LYS A 188 -5.96 2.77 -4.39
N ARG A 189 -7.11 3.38 -4.21
CA ARG A 189 -7.34 4.57 -3.38
C ARG A 189 -8.64 4.50 -2.58
N SER A 190 -9.62 3.75 -3.09
CA SER A 190 -10.84 3.37 -2.39
C SER A 190 -10.63 2.24 -1.37
N ASN A 191 -11.56 2.14 -0.43
CA ASN A 191 -11.67 1.05 0.53
C ASN A 191 -11.91 -0.29 -0.20
N GLY A 192 -11.53 -1.39 0.44
CA GLY A 192 -11.58 -2.73 -0.13
C GLY A 192 -10.25 -3.18 -0.72
N VAL A 193 -10.01 -4.49 -0.63
CA VAL A 193 -8.80 -5.19 -1.06
C VAL A 193 -8.57 -5.07 -2.58
N THR A 194 -7.32 -4.92 -3.03
CA THR A 194 -7.03 -4.88 -4.48
C THR A 194 -7.32 -6.24 -5.12
N PHE A 195 -6.74 -7.32 -4.60
CA PHE A 195 -6.85 -8.67 -5.15
C PHE A 195 -7.36 -9.67 -4.10
N ALA A 196 -8.43 -10.41 -4.37
CA ALA A 196 -8.96 -11.40 -3.43
C ALA A 196 -9.26 -12.78 -4.03
N ILE A 197 -9.00 -13.84 -3.26
CA ILE A 197 -9.56 -15.18 -3.51
C ILE A 197 -10.80 -15.35 -2.62
N ARG A 198 -11.94 -15.71 -3.23
CA ARG A 198 -13.28 -15.69 -2.62
C ARG A 198 -13.86 -17.10 -2.51
N MET A 199 -13.56 -17.77 -1.39
CA MET A 199 -13.93 -19.17 -1.09
C MET A 199 -15.41 -19.38 -0.69
N VAL A 200 -16.34 -18.73 -1.41
CA VAL A 200 -17.76 -18.55 -1.01
C VAL A 200 -18.59 -19.84 -0.92
N ASP A 201 -18.12 -20.93 -1.52
CA ASP A 201 -18.68 -22.27 -1.46
C ASP A 201 -17.60 -23.30 -1.84
N GLU A 202 -17.94 -24.59 -1.84
CA GLU A 202 -17.01 -25.70 -2.13
C GLU A 202 -16.39 -25.66 -3.54
N ALA A 203 -17.10 -25.09 -4.52
CA ALA A 203 -16.58 -24.90 -5.87
C ALA A 203 -15.42 -23.89 -5.90
N CYS A 204 -15.27 -23.05 -4.88
CA CYS A 204 -14.20 -22.05 -4.74
C CYS A 204 -13.10 -22.46 -3.71
N ARG A 205 -13.16 -23.68 -3.17
CA ARG A 205 -12.18 -24.24 -2.20
C ARG A 205 -11.31 -25.32 -2.85
N ASN A 206 -10.12 -25.58 -2.31
CA ASN A 206 -9.08 -26.38 -2.97
C ASN A 206 -8.90 -25.89 -4.42
N ASN A 207 -8.72 -24.57 -4.56
CA ASN A 207 -8.81 -23.88 -5.83
C ASN A 207 -7.49 -23.86 -6.60
N ASN A 208 -6.34 -24.04 -5.93
CA ASN A 208 -5.02 -24.15 -6.58
C ASN A 208 -4.70 -23.00 -7.55
N HIS A 209 -5.24 -21.80 -7.31
CA HIS A 209 -5.00 -20.64 -8.17
C HIS A 209 -3.52 -20.30 -8.26
N GLN A 210 -3.09 -19.84 -9.43
CA GLN A 210 -1.74 -19.34 -9.67
C GLN A 210 -1.80 -17.81 -9.83
N ILE A 211 -0.99 -17.09 -9.06
CA ILE A 211 -0.89 -15.63 -9.12
C ILE A 211 0.58 -15.29 -9.23
N ASP A 212 1.06 -15.00 -10.44
CA ASP A 212 2.50 -14.94 -10.70
C ASP A 212 2.98 -13.82 -11.64
N HIS A 213 4.20 -13.33 -11.44
CA HIS A 213 4.81 -12.26 -12.25
C HIS A 213 3.97 -10.96 -12.35
N ASN A 214 3.03 -10.72 -11.45
CA ASN A 214 2.24 -9.49 -11.44
C ASN A 214 3.00 -8.36 -10.75
N TYR A 215 2.72 -7.14 -11.21
CA TYR A 215 3.20 -5.91 -10.62
C TYR A 215 2.05 -5.26 -9.82
N PHE A 216 2.15 -5.30 -8.50
CA PHE A 216 1.31 -4.55 -7.58
C PHE A 216 2.04 -3.25 -7.23
N GLY A 217 1.63 -2.15 -7.86
CA GLY A 217 2.24 -0.84 -7.71
C GLY A 217 1.68 -0.04 -6.53
N TYR A 218 1.85 1.27 -6.63
CA TYR A 218 1.58 2.21 -5.56
C TYR A 218 0.16 2.06 -5.00
N ARG A 219 0.07 1.94 -3.68
CA ARG A 219 -1.19 2.04 -2.94
C ARG A 219 -0.99 2.96 -1.76
N GLN A 220 -1.63 4.13 -1.78
CA GLN A 220 -1.57 5.09 -0.66
C GLN A 220 -2.12 4.47 0.63
N ASN A 221 -1.70 5.01 1.78
CA ASN A 221 -2.32 4.72 3.08
C ASN A 221 -3.82 5.07 3.03
N LEU A 222 -4.68 4.09 3.32
CA LEU A 222 -6.13 4.26 3.33
C LEU A 222 -6.61 5.09 4.54
N GLY A 223 -5.84 5.13 5.63
CA GLY A 223 -6.27 5.75 6.88
C GLY A 223 -7.29 4.95 7.67
N SER A 224 -7.51 3.68 7.29
CA SER A 224 -8.46 2.74 7.91
C SER A 224 -8.11 1.29 7.56
N ASN A 225 -8.82 0.34 8.17
CA ASN A 225 -8.79 -1.08 7.84
C ASN A 225 -9.51 -1.36 6.50
N GLY A 226 -9.04 -2.35 5.73
CA GLY A 226 -9.57 -2.70 4.40
C GLY A 226 -8.65 -2.25 3.26
N GLY A 227 -7.40 -1.90 3.59
CA GLY A 227 -6.37 -1.45 2.66
C GLY A 227 -5.58 -2.60 2.02
N GLU A 228 -5.97 -3.86 2.24
CA GLU A 228 -5.13 -5.02 1.92
C GLU A 228 -4.81 -5.06 0.42
N THR A 229 -3.55 -5.25 0.02
CA THR A 229 -3.25 -5.40 -1.43
C THR A 229 -3.70 -6.76 -1.94
N MET A 230 -3.50 -7.83 -1.15
CA MET A 230 -4.00 -9.16 -1.48
C MET A 230 -4.68 -9.82 -0.27
N ARG A 231 -5.77 -10.57 -0.49
CA ARG A 231 -6.44 -11.37 0.55
C ARG A 231 -6.86 -12.76 0.07
N LEU A 232 -6.38 -13.81 0.71
CA LEU A 232 -6.70 -15.19 0.37
C LEU A 232 -7.72 -15.76 1.35
N GLY A 233 -9.01 -15.68 1.03
CA GLY A 233 -10.11 -16.16 1.88
C GLY A 233 -10.67 -15.10 2.84
N THR A 234 -11.39 -15.56 3.87
CA THR A 234 -11.99 -14.74 4.94
C THR A 234 -12.05 -15.56 6.24
N SER A 235 -12.24 -14.91 7.39
CA SER A 235 -12.36 -15.60 8.69
C SER A 235 -13.37 -16.77 8.66
N HIS A 236 -14.55 -16.58 8.06
CA HIS A 236 -15.61 -17.60 7.99
C HIS A 236 -15.22 -18.89 7.25
N TYR A 237 -14.28 -18.84 6.31
CA TYR A 237 -13.78 -20.00 5.57
C TYR A 237 -12.31 -20.32 5.85
N SER A 238 -11.74 -19.73 6.90
CA SER A 238 -10.28 -19.72 7.12
C SER A 238 -9.66 -21.08 7.42
N LEU A 239 -10.45 -22.03 7.93
CA LEU A 239 -10.00 -23.41 8.17
C LEU A 239 -10.13 -24.31 6.93
N SER A 240 -10.63 -23.78 5.80
CA SER A 240 -10.68 -24.50 4.53
C SER A 240 -9.38 -24.31 3.75
N THR A 241 -8.94 -25.37 3.07
CA THR A 241 -7.83 -25.31 2.11
C THR A 241 -8.19 -24.45 0.91
N CYS A 242 -7.31 -23.51 0.60
CA CYS A 242 -7.31 -22.70 -0.62
C CYS A 242 -6.33 -23.32 -1.62
N GLY A 243 -5.09 -23.58 -1.22
CA GLY A 243 -4.07 -24.27 -2.04
C GLY A 243 -3.41 -23.37 -3.10
N ALA A 244 -3.60 -22.06 -3.03
CA ALA A 244 -3.12 -21.13 -4.05
C ALA A 244 -1.60 -20.90 -3.94
N ASN A 245 -0.97 -20.64 -5.08
CA ASN A 245 0.42 -20.25 -5.20
C ASN A 245 0.49 -18.78 -5.63
N VAL A 246 1.17 -17.96 -4.82
CA VAL A 246 1.46 -16.55 -5.08
C VAL A 246 2.97 -16.45 -5.27
N GLU A 247 3.44 -16.42 -6.52
CA GLU A 247 4.86 -16.62 -6.85
C GLU A 247 5.45 -15.50 -7.71
N ALA A 248 6.67 -15.04 -7.39
CA ALA A 248 7.42 -14.08 -8.21
C ALA A 248 6.67 -12.76 -8.55
N ASN A 249 5.78 -12.29 -7.67
CA ASN A 249 5.13 -10.98 -7.84
C ASN A 249 5.97 -9.86 -7.23
N TYR A 250 5.91 -8.65 -7.81
CA TYR A 250 6.56 -7.45 -7.31
C TYR A 250 5.52 -6.53 -6.67
N PHE A 251 5.70 -6.22 -5.39
CA PHE A 251 4.89 -5.28 -4.60
C PHE A 251 5.74 -4.03 -4.36
N GLU A 252 5.33 -2.88 -4.88
CA GLU A 252 6.05 -1.60 -4.79
C GLU A 252 5.17 -0.54 -4.12
N TYR A 253 5.60 -0.01 -2.96
CA TYR A 253 4.87 1.04 -2.24
C TYR A 253 3.39 0.68 -1.93
N CYS A 254 3.13 -0.59 -1.62
CA CYS A 254 1.81 -1.08 -1.25
C CYS A 254 1.50 -0.73 0.22
N ASP A 255 1.21 0.54 0.51
CA ASP A 255 1.09 1.11 1.86
C ASP A 255 -0.36 1.17 2.40
N GLY A 256 -1.30 0.44 1.79
CA GLY A 256 -2.74 0.58 2.06
C GLY A 256 -3.14 0.47 3.53
N GLU A 257 -2.56 -0.49 4.25
CA GLU A 257 -2.73 -0.75 5.68
C GLU A 257 -1.62 -1.69 6.20
N HIS A 258 -1.73 -2.22 7.42
CA HIS A 258 -0.71 -3.11 7.97
C HIS A 258 -0.62 -4.53 7.35
N GLU A 259 -1.66 -5.05 6.67
CA GLU A 259 -1.64 -6.30 5.91
C GLU A 259 -1.46 -6.02 4.40
N ILE A 260 -0.23 -6.10 3.88
CA ILE A 260 0.00 -6.04 2.41
C ILE A 260 -0.66 -7.26 1.78
N ILE A 261 -0.38 -8.43 2.36
CA ILE A 261 -1.06 -9.69 2.06
C ILE A 261 -1.70 -10.21 3.33
N SER A 262 -2.99 -10.47 3.26
CA SER A 262 -3.80 -11.04 4.32
C SER A 262 -4.22 -12.46 3.98
N ASN A 263 -3.44 -13.45 4.43
CA ASN A 263 -3.80 -14.84 4.27
C ASN A 263 -4.86 -15.24 5.31
N LYS A 264 -6.04 -15.65 4.85
CA LYS A 264 -7.20 -15.99 5.67
C LYS A 264 -7.80 -17.34 5.21
N SER A 265 -6.92 -18.33 4.96
CA SER A 265 -7.24 -19.70 4.49
C SER A 265 -6.04 -20.65 4.67
N CYS A 266 -6.22 -21.97 4.47
CA CYS A 266 -5.17 -22.97 4.65
C CYS A 266 -4.41 -23.35 3.36
N GLY A 267 -3.16 -23.80 3.52
CA GLY A 267 -2.40 -24.51 2.48
C GLY A 267 -1.85 -23.65 1.34
N ASN A 268 -1.74 -22.34 1.51
CA ASN A 268 -1.24 -21.44 0.46
C ASN A 268 0.29 -21.33 0.49
N THR A 269 0.88 -21.08 -0.68
CA THR A 269 2.32 -20.84 -0.86
C THR A 269 2.54 -19.42 -1.33
N PHE A 270 3.47 -18.71 -0.68
CA PHE A 270 3.93 -17.37 -1.04
C PHE A 270 5.42 -17.46 -1.32
N LYS A 271 5.80 -17.48 -2.61
CA LYS A 271 7.15 -17.85 -3.02
C LYS A 271 7.85 -16.79 -3.86
N ASN A 272 9.12 -16.50 -3.58
CA ASN A 272 9.97 -15.64 -4.41
C ASN A 272 9.40 -14.24 -4.71
N ASN A 273 8.42 -13.74 -3.93
CA ASN A 273 7.84 -12.42 -4.12
C ASN A 273 8.76 -11.34 -3.53
N THR A 274 8.68 -10.13 -4.08
CA THR A 274 9.45 -8.98 -3.59
C THR A 274 8.53 -7.88 -3.07
N PHE A 275 8.79 -7.40 -1.87
CA PHE A 275 8.11 -6.30 -1.20
C PHE A 275 9.07 -5.11 -1.07
N PHE A 276 9.01 -4.20 -2.03
CA PHE A 276 9.89 -3.03 -2.11
C PHE A 276 9.22 -1.80 -1.48
N LYS A 277 9.77 -1.36 -0.34
CA LYS A 277 9.32 -0.17 0.42
C LYS A 277 7.82 -0.14 0.73
N CYS A 278 7.18 -1.30 0.91
CA CYS A 278 5.80 -1.41 1.32
C CYS A 278 5.66 -1.25 2.85
N ARG A 279 4.78 -0.36 3.31
CA ARG A 279 4.40 -0.25 4.73
C ARG A 279 3.40 -1.36 5.04
N GLY A 280 3.68 -2.22 6.04
CA GLY A 280 2.87 -3.39 6.35
C GLY A 280 3.62 -4.72 6.22
N THR A 281 2.88 -5.84 6.11
CA THR A 281 3.41 -7.21 6.24
C THR A 281 2.74 -8.22 5.29
N LEU A 282 3.40 -9.35 5.08
CA LEU A 282 2.75 -10.63 4.76
C LEU A 282 2.23 -11.24 6.07
N THR A 283 0.91 -11.23 6.29
CA THR A 283 0.30 -11.80 7.50
C THR A 283 -0.42 -13.11 7.20
N PHE A 284 -0.09 -14.15 7.97
CA PHE A 284 -0.89 -15.37 8.11
C PHE A 284 -1.98 -15.15 9.15
N ARG A 285 -3.03 -14.42 8.75
CA ARG A 285 -4.02 -13.83 9.66
C ARG A 285 -4.98 -14.87 10.21
N HIS A 286 -5.39 -15.82 9.38
CA HIS A 286 -6.12 -17.02 9.76
C HIS A 286 -5.67 -18.20 8.87
N GLY A 287 -5.95 -19.42 9.31
CA GLY A 287 -5.67 -20.64 8.57
C GLY A 287 -4.26 -21.20 8.80
N HIS A 288 -4.07 -22.44 8.35
CA HIS A 288 -2.96 -23.32 8.72
C HIS A 288 -2.17 -23.81 7.50
N ASP A 289 -1.01 -24.42 7.75
CA ASP A 289 -0.22 -25.12 6.74
C ASP A 289 0.22 -24.23 5.55
N ASN A 290 0.31 -22.91 5.77
CA ASN A 290 0.78 -21.95 4.77
C ASN A 290 2.30 -21.80 4.81
N THR A 291 2.93 -21.54 3.67
CA THR A 291 4.39 -21.41 3.55
C THR A 291 4.77 -20.10 2.87
N ALA A 292 5.64 -19.32 3.49
CA ALA A 292 6.34 -18.19 2.89
C ALA A 292 7.80 -18.56 2.64
N GLU A 293 8.17 -18.73 1.37
CA GLU A 293 9.47 -19.24 0.95
C GLU A 293 10.21 -18.27 0.01
N GLY A 294 11.48 -17.96 0.30
CA GLY A 294 12.33 -17.23 -0.67
C GLY A 294 11.91 -15.78 -0.96
N ASN A 295 11.06 -15.15 -0.16
CA ASN A 295 10.57 -13.80 -0.42
C ASN A 295 11.58 -12.72 0.02
N PHE A 296 11.55 -11.57 -0.64
CA PHE A 296 12.43 -10.42 -0.42
C PHE A 296 11.67 -9.25 0.18
N PHE A 297 12.04 -8.80 1.37
CA PHE A 297 11.45 -7.63 2.03
C PHE A 297 12.47 -6.51 2.11
N ILE A 298 12.36 -5.53 1.20
CA ILE A 298 13.36 -4.49 0.95
C ILE A 298 12.80 -3.15 1.46
N GLY A 299 12.94 -2.88 2.76
CA GLY A 299 12.39 -1.68 3.39
C GLY A 299 13.16 -0.40 3.08
N ASN A 300 14.46 -0.50 2.82
CA ASN A 300 15.34 0.65 2.56
C ASN A 300 15.22 1.78 3.61
N GLY A 301 14.92 1.43 4.87
CA GLY A 301 14.83 2.38 5.99
C GLY A 301 13.54 3.19 6.03
N LYS A 302 12.60 2.96 5.10
CA LYS A 302 11.25 3.54 5.17
C LYS A 302 10.53 3.00 6.40
N ASP A 303 9.82 3.88 7.10
CA ASP A 303 9.13 3.57 8.34
C ASP A 303 7.96 2.60 8.13
N HIS A 304 7.57 1.87 9.18
CA HIS A 304 6.51 0.85 9.16
C HIS A 304 6.66 -0.28 8.11
N THR A 305 7.81 -0.38 7.42
CA THR A 305 8.16 -1.52 6.57
C THR A 305 8.36 -2.76 7.44
N GLY A 306 7.53 -3.78 7.22
CA GLY A 306 7.56 -5.04 7.96
C GLY A 306 7.90 -6.23 7.08
N GLY A 307 7.93 -7.41 7.70
CA GLY A 307 8.18 -8.67 7.02
C GLY A 307 7.00 -9.61 7.16
N ILE A 308 7.19 -10.72 7.88
CA ILE A 308 6.19 -11.78 8.04
C ILE A 308 5.59 -11.77 9.45
N ARG A 309 4.26 -11.78 9.54
CA ARG A 309 3.49 -11.98 10.78
C ARG A 309 2.79 -13.33 10.77
N ILE A 310 3.11 -14.20 11.73
CA ILE A 310 2.54 -15.54 11.86
C ILE A 310 1.65 -15.64 13.11
N ILE A 311 0.46 -16.18 12.86
CA ILE A 311 -0.56 -16.64 13.82
C ILE A 311 -0.93 -18.07 13.37
N ASN A 312 -1.65 -18.83 14.21
CA ASN A 312 -2.21 -20.15 13.85
C ASN A 312 -1.16 -21.26 13.60
N GLU A 313 -1.65 -22.48 13.41
CA GLU A 313 -0.87 -23.73 13.35
C GLU A 313 -0.10 -23.97 12.03
N ARG A 314 1.04 -24.66 12.13
CA ARG A 314 1.87 -25.28 11.06
C ARG A 314 2.31 -24.36 9.91
N ASN A 315 2.17 -23.05 10.11
CA ASN A 315 2.60 -22.04 9.18
C ASN A 315 4.14 -21.86 9.20
N LYS A 316 4.74 -21.56 8.05
CA LYS A 316 6.20 -21.58 7.86
C LYS A 316 6.74 -20.32 7.20
N ALA A 317 7.89 -19.84 7.65
CA ALA A 317 8.69 -18.80 7.01
C ALA A 317 10.12 -19.32 6.79
N ILE A 318 10.44 -19.68 5.55
CA ILE A 318 11.68 -20.39 5.19
C ILE A 318 12.45 -19.63 4.10
N ASN A 319 13.77 -19.56 4.20
CA ASN A 319 14.64 -19.04 3.13
C ASN A 319 14.35 -17.56 2.72
N ASN A 320 13.70 -16.74 3.55
CA ASN A 320 13.35 -15.36 3.20
C ASN A 320 14.49 -14.37 3.51
N TYR A 321 14.57 -13.28 2.75
CA TYR A 321 15.55 -12.20 2.91
C TYR A 321 14.86 -10.90 3.34
N PHE A 322 15.34 -10.31 4.44
CA PHE A 322 14.78 -9.09 5.04
C PHE A 322 15.87 -8.02 5.15
N TYR A 323 15.62 -6.82 4.62
CA TYR A 323 16.62 -5.76 4.51
C TYR A 323 16.07 -4.39 4.90
N ASN A 324 16.70 -3.75 5.89
CA ASN A 324 16.41 -2.38 6.35
C ASN A 324 14.93 -2.15 6.71
N LEU A 325 14.31 -3.08 7.44
CA LEU A 325 12.92 -3.02 7.89
C LEU A 325 12.78 -2.29 9.23
N LYS A 326 11.80 -1.37 9.33
CA LYS A 326 11.64 -0.42 10.46
C LYS A 326 10.29 -0.52 11.19
N GLY A 327 9.41 -1.43 10.79
CA GLY A 327 8.15 -1.67 11.49
C GLY A 327 8.35 -2.33 12.86
N TYR A 328 7.41 -2.07 13.76
CA TYR A 328 7.37 -2.56 15.15
C TYR A 328 5.97 -3.12 15.48
N ARG A 329 5.83 -3.77 16.64
CA ARG A 329 4.61 -4.47 17.05
C ARG A 329 4.27 -5.52 15.98
N PHE A 330 3.03 -5.54 15.50
CA PHE A 330 2.57 -6.42 14.42
C PHE A 330 3.24 -6.18 13.05
N ARG A 331 4.16 -5.22 12.93
CA ARG A 331 4.90 -4.89 11.70
C ARG A 331 6.40 -5.16 11.80
N GLY A 332 6.85 -5.96 12.76
CA GLY A 332 8.26 -6.42 12.80
C GLY A 332 8.70 -7.14 11.52
N ALA A 333 10.01 -7.32 11.35
CA ALA A 333 10.58 -8.12 10.26
C ALA A 333 10.15 -9.60 10.38
N LEU A 334 10.11 -10.10 11.61
CA LEU A 334 9.44 -11.34 11.95
C LEU A 334 8.59 -11.11 13.20
N VAL A 335 7.32 -11.50 13.15
CA VAL A 335 6.38 -11.43 14.28
C VAL A 335 5.72 -12.79 14.48
N ILE A 336 5.91 -13.37 15.66
CA ILE A 336 5.17 -14.54 16.13
C ILE A 336 4.21 -14.05 17.21
N MET A 337 2.90 -14.16 16.98
CA MET A 337 1.89 -13.62 17.89
C MET A 337 1.53 -14.56 19.04
N ASN A 338 1.10 -13.99 20.16
CA ASN A 338 0.27 -14.72 21.12
C ASN A 338 -1.12 -14.98 20.54
N GLY A 339 -1.68 -16.15 20.83
CA GLY A 339 -3.05 -16.51 20.47
C GLY A 339 -3.99 -16.50 21.67
N ILE A 340 -5.20 -16.99 21.44
CA ILE A 340 -6.25 -17.20 22.44
C ILE A 340 -6.53 -18.70 22.53
N TYR A 341 -6.57 -19.26 23.74
CA TYR A 341 -7.02 -20.63 23.95
C TYR A 341 -8.47 -20.80 23.49
N ASN A 342 -8.74 -21.81 22.66
CA ASN A 342 -10.06 -22.03 22.04
C ASN A 342 -10.59 -20.79 21.29
N SER A 343 -9.70 -20.07 20.60
CA SER A 343 -10.01 -18.85 19.84
C SER A 343 -11.25 -18.99 18.93
N PRO A 344 -12.20 -18.02 18.97
CA PRO A 344 -13.20 -17.86 17.91
C PRO A 344 -12.54 -17.68 16.53
N ILE A 345 -13.22 -18.13 15.47
CA ILE A 345 -12.68 -18.19 14.09
C ILE A 345 -12.24 -16.83 13.51
N ASN A 346 -12.73 -15.72 14.07
CA ASN A 346 -12.37 -14.36 13.67
C ASN A 346 -11.34 -13.67 14.58
N ARG A 347 -10.87 -14.33 15.65
CA ARG A 347 -9.83 -13.82 16.54
C ARG A 347 -8.44 -14.38 16.14
N TYR A 348 -7.61 -14.81 17.09
CA TYR A 348 -6.22 -15.18 16.88
C TYR A 348 -5.94 -16.55 17.50
N ASN A 349 -5.79 -17.61 16.69
CA ASN A 349 -5.43 -18.93 17.19
C ASN A 349 -3.96 -18.99 17.59
N GLN A 350 -3.65 -19.81 18.61
CA GLN A 350 -2.30 -20.10 19.06
C GLN A 350 -1.38 -20.54 17.90
N VAL A 351 -0.12 -20.13 17.94
CA VAL A 351 0.91 -20.64 17.04
C VAL A 351 1.35 -22.02 17.54
N ILE A 352 1.14 -23.06 16.73
CA ILE A 352 1.47 -24.45 17.06
C ILE A 352 2.27 -25.03 15.90
N GLY A 353 3.45 -25.59 16.14
CA GLY A 353 4.22 -26.23 15.06
C GLY A 353 4.78 -25.27 13.99
N GLY A 354 5.00 -23.99 14.34
CA GLY A 354 5.52 -23.00 13.40
C GLY A 354 7.01 -23.21 13.10
N VAL A 355 7.42 -23.06 11.83
CA VAL A 355 8.82 -23.24 11.41
C VAL A 355 9.38 -21.97 10.79
N PHE A 356 10.47 -21.47 11.36
CA PHE A 356 11.12 -20.22 11.00
C PHE A 356 12.60 -20.51 10.74
N SER A 357 12.95 -20.85 9.51
CA SER A 357 14.29 -21.36 9.22
C SER A 357 14.99 -20.77 8.00
N ASN A 358 16.32 -20.73 8.06
CA ASN A 358 17.16 -20.28 6.95
C ASN A 358 16.81 -18.85 6.46
N ASN A 359 16.31 -17.97 7.33
CA ASN A 359 16.03 -16.59 6.95
C ASN A 359 17.27 -15.70 7.21
N THR A 360 17.47 -14.67 6.38
CA THR A 360 18.52 -13.65 6.56
C THR A 360 17.88 -12.30 6.87
N PHE A 361 18.25 -11.70 8.00
CA PHE A 361 17.81 -10.37 8.43
C PHE A 361 19.01 -9.43 8.45
N VAL A 362 18.92 -8.30 7.74
CA VAL A 362 19.97 -7.28 7.64
C VAL A 362 19.39 -5.93 8.02
N ASN A 363 19.90 -5.33 9.10
CA ASN A 363 19.47 -4.02 9.63
C ASN A 363 17.95 -3.89 9.84
N CYS A 364 17.33 -5.00 10.26
CA CYS A 364 15.94 -5.09 10.65
C CYS A 364 15.79 -4.76 12.14
N ASP A 365 14.98 -3.77 12.47
CA ASP A 365 14.94 -3.19 13.82
C ASP A 365 14.23 -4.08 14.84
N HIS A 366 13.30 -4.95 14.42
CA HIS A 366 12.40 -5.68 15.32
C HIS A 366 12.10 -7.10 14.85
N VAL A 367 12.45 -8.07 15.70
CA VAL A 367 11.96 -9.46 15.70
C VAL A 367 11.17 -9.66 16.98
N GLN A 368 9.90 -10.05 16.89
CA GLN A 368 8.99 -10.05 18.03
C GLN A 368 8.36 -11.42 18.28
N LEU A 369 8.46 -11.90 19.52
CA LEU A 369 7.95 -13.19 19.97
C LEU A 369 6.85 -13.00 21.00
N CYS A 370 5.78 -13.79 20.88
CA CYS A 370 4.57 -13.70 21.71
C CYS A 370 3.85 -12.34 21.57
N ALA A 371 4.04 -11.66 20.43
CA ALA A 371 3.60 -10.29 20.21
C ALA A 371 2.09 -10.14 20.39
N GLY A 372 1.70 -9.09 21.11
CA GLY A 372 0.30 -8.82 21.47
C GLY A 372 -0.20 -9.63 22.67
N SER A 373 0.67 -10.26 23.48
CA SER A 373 0.24 -10.87 24.75
C SER A 373 -0.47 -9.84 25.63
N ASP A 374 -1.68 -10.19 26.09
CA ASP A 374 -2.54 -9.38 26.94
C ASP A 374 -3.54 -10.28 27.69
N SER A 375 -4.51 -9.67 28.39
CA SER A 375 -5.52 -10.41 29.17
C SER A 375 -6.48 -11.29 28.34
N GLU A 376 -6.52 -11.15 27.01
CA GLU A 376 -7.27 -12.02 26.09
C GLU A 376 -6.32 -12.99 25.38
N ARG A 377 -5.26 -12.47 24.78
CA ARG A 377 -4.25 -13.20 24.00
C ARG A 377 -3.21 -13.82 24.94
N THR A 378 -3.59 -14.91 25.60
CA THR A 378 -2.85 -15.58 26.69
C THR A 378 -2.21 -16.92 26.30
N ALA A 379 -2.26 -17.31 25.03
CA ALA A 379 -1.72 -18.59 24.55
C ALA A 379 -0.37 -18.40 23.81
N PRO A 380 0.78 -18.66 24.46
CA PRO A 380 2.09 -18.53 23.83
C PRO A 380 2.34 -19.60 22.74
N PRO A 381 3.29 -19.37 21.82
CA PRO A 381 3.64 -20.34 20.79
C PRO A 381 4.16 -21.66 21.36
N ILE A 382 3.73 -22.79 20.78
CA ILE A 382 4.15 -24.14 21.17
C ILE A 382 4.62 -24.97 19.97
N ASP A 383 5.36 -26.05 20.23
CA ASP A 383 5.94 -26.98 19.26
C ASP A 383 6.71 -26.32 18.09
N SER A 384 7.18 -25.09 18.28
CA SER A 384 7.69 -24.22 17.20
C SER A 384 9.21 -24.19 17.15
N LYS A 385 9.78 -23.76 16.02
CA LYS A 385 11.23 -23.80 15.76
C LYS A 385 11.75 -22.54 15.09
N ILE A 386 12.78 -21.93 15.65
CA ILE A 386 13.57 -20.85 15.03
C ILE A 386 14.99 -21.39 14.82
N GLU A 387 15.35 -21.74 13.59
CA GLU A 387 16.62 -22.44 13.31
C GLU A 387 17.38 -22.01 12.05
N ASN A 388 18.72 -22.09 12.08
CA ASN A 388 19.60 -21.76 10.94
C ASN A 388 19.40 -20.33 10.38
N ASN A 389 18.85 -19.38 11.14
CA ASN A 389 18.66 -18.00 10.69
C ASN A 389 19.92 -17.16 10.92
N VAL A 390 20.12 -16.11 10.11
CA VAL A 390 21.23 -15.16 10.26
C VAL A 390 20.65 -13.77 10.53
N PHE A 391 21.07 -13.13 11.62
CA PHE A 391 20.69 -11.76 11.98
C PHE A 391 21.92 -10.86 12.00
N TYR A 392 21.93 -9.85 11.15
CA TYR A 392 22.97 -8.85 11.05
C TYR A 392 22.40 -7.46 11.36
N HIS A 393 23.05 -6.70 12.22
CA HIS A 393 22.75 -5.28 12.40
C HIS A 393 24.01 -4.46 12.69
N ASP A 394 24.18 -3.34 11.98
CA ASP A 394 25.36 -2.45 12.09
C ASP A 394 25.45 -1.69 13.42
N SER A 395 24.31 -1.27 13.98
CA SER A 395 24.27 -0.23 15.03
C SER A 395 23.32 -0.49 16.20
N LYS A 396 22.42 -1.49 16.11
CA LYS A 396 21.42 -1.79 17.14
C LYS A 396 21.70 -3.16 17.77
N ASP A 397 21.81 -3.20 19.09
CA ASP A 397 22.09 -4.41 19.84
C ASP A 397 20.83 -5.20 20.23
N ASN A 398 19.69 -4.51 20.36
CA ASN A 398 18.42 -5.03 20.89
C ASN A 398 17.34 -5.21 19.80
N ILE A 399 17.58 -6.12 18.85
CA ILE A 399 16.63 -6.41 17.77
C ILE A 399 15.46 -7.33 18.19
N PHE A 400 15.65 -8.15 19.23
CA PHE A 400 14.63 -9.09 19.71
C PHE A 400 13.74 -8.46 20.79
N THR A 401 12.46 -8.81 20.81
CA THR A 401 11.51 -8.46 21.87
C THR A 401 10.62 -9.65 22.20
N VAL A 402 10.49 -9.97 23.50
CA VAL A 402 9.68 -11.07 24.03
C VAL A 402 8.60 -10.51 24.92
N TYR A 403 7.36 -10.91 24.68
CA TYR A 403 6.17 -10.40 25.39
C TYR A 403 5.54 -11.43 26.34
N ASP A 404 5.92 -12.71 26.27
CA ASP A 404 5.36 -13.81 27.06
C ASP A 404 6.37 -14.99 27.12
N ASP A 405 6.01 -16.11 27.72
CA ASP A 405 6.84 -17.33 27.69
C ASP A 405 7.14 -17.79 26.26
N ILE A 406 8.39 -18.20 26.04
CA ILE A 406 8.92 -18.72 24.77
C ILE A 406 9.43 -20.17 24.89
N SER A 407 9.16 -20.86 26.01
CA SER A 407 9.58 -22.25 26.25
C SER A 407 9.07 -23.25 25.18
N GLY A 408 7.93 -22.95 24.55
CA GLY A 408 7.36 -23.70 23.44
C GLY A 408 8.03 -23.44 22.07
N ILE A 409 9.08 -22.62 22.02
CA ILE A 409 9.90 -22.36 20.84
C ILE A 409 11.30 -22.93 21.05
N SER A 410 11.70 -23.87 20.19
CA SER A 410 13.07 -24.38 20.13
C SER A 410 13.97 -23.48 19.27
N PHE A 411 15.21 -23.26 19.71
CA PHE A 411 16.20 -22.42 19.05
C PHE A 411 17.47 -23.23 18.76
N SER A 412 17.94 -23.26 17.51
CA SER A 412 19.13 -24.00 17.10
C SER A 412 19.87 -23.30 15.96
N ASN A 413 21.20 -23.29 16.01
CA ASN A 413 22.06 -22.80 14.91
C ASN A 413 21.69 -21.39 14.38
N ASN A 414 21.17 -20.48 15.21
CA ASN A 414 20.94 -19.11 14.78
C ASN A 414 22.23 -18.31 14.94
N TYR A 415 22.55 -17.44 13.99
CA TYR A 415 23.80 -16.69 13.98
C TYR A 415 23.53 -15.19 14.07
N ILE A 416 24.33 -14.50 14.88
CA ILE A 416 24.23 -13.04 15.07
C ILE A 416 25.61 -12.39 14.93
N ASN A 417 25.68 -11.17 14.39
CA ASN A 417 26.95 -10.44 14.36
C ASN A 417 27.34 -9.90 15.75
N THR A 418 28.62 -9.57 15.93
CA THR A 418 29.24 -9.15 17.20
C THR A 418 28.59 -7.96 17.90
N GLY A 419 27.85 -7.11 17.19
CA GLY A 419 27.11 -5.97 17.75
C GLY A 419 25.72 -6.32 18.31
N VAL A 420 25.16 -7.48 17.97
CA VAL A 420 23.80 -7.89 18.36
C VAL A 420 23.84 -8.75 19.62
N LYS A 421 22.94 -8.47 20.57
CA LYS A 421 22.79 -9.28 21.78
C LYS A 421 21.99 -10.56 21.46
N PRO A 422 22.47 -11.75 21.89
CA PRO A 422 21.71 -12.98 21.72
C PRO A 422 20.44 -12.95 22.57
N LEU A 423 19.35 -13.49 22.03
CA LEU A 423 18.09 -13.63 22.75
C LEU A 423 18.21 -14.62 23.93
N LEU A 424 18.88 -15.75 23.67
CA LEU A 424 19.18 -16.81 24.64
C LEU A 424 20.65 -17.20 24.51
N LYS A 425 21.24 -17.73 25.60
CA LYS A 425 22.62 -18.23 25.58
C LYS A 425 22.78 -19.43 24.65
N ASP A 426 21.79 -20.32 24.65
CA ASP A 426 21.77 -21.53 23.82
C ASP A 426 20.93 -21.28 22.57
N GLY A 427 21.26 -21.97 21.46
CA GLY A 427 20.58 -21.82 20.17
C GLY A 427 21.02 -20.62 19.32
N PHE A 428 21.87 -19.73 19.86
CA PHE A 428 22.47 -18.59 19.16
C PHE A 428 24.01 -18.62 19.22
N THR A 429 24.67 -18.26 18.12
CA THR A 429 26.13 -18.15 18.01
C THR A 429 26.52 -16.76 17.51
N VAL A 430 27.37 -16.08 18.26
CA VAL A 430 27.97 -14.79 17.84
C VAL A 430 29.11 -15.08 16.87
N VAL A 431 29.04 -14.49 15.66
CA VAL A 431 30.01 -14.69 14.58
C VAL A 431 30.48 -13.34 14.05
N ASP A 432 31.76 -13.23 13.69
CA ASP A 432 32.23 -12.08 12.91
C ASP A 432 31.72 -12.20 11.46
N MET A 433 30.94 -11.21 11.03
CA MET A 433 30.24 -11.17 9.74
C MET A 433 30.56 -9.87 9.02
N LYS A 434 30.72 -9.94 7.71
CA LYS A 434 30.85 -8.75 6.84
C LYS A 434 29.69 -8.72 5.87
N LEU A 435 29.13 -7.54 5.59
CA LEU A 435 28.23 -7.40 4.45
C LEU A 435 29.03 -7.39 3.15
N VAL A 436 28.61 -8.21 2.20
CA VAL A 436 29.14 -8.26 0.83
C VAL A 436 27.95 -8.20 -0.13
N GLU A 437 28.08 -7.36 -1.15
CA GLU A 437 27.10 -7.27 -2.23
C GLU A 437 27.27 -8.49 -3.16
N ASN A 438 26.18 -9.19 -3.44
CA ASN A 438 26.17 -10.32 -4.36
C ASN A 438 25.96 -9.87 -5.82
N GLU A 439 26.02 -10.81 -6.76
CA GLU A 439 25.86 -10.55 -8.20
C GLU A 439 24.50 -9.92 -8.59
N SER A 440 23.51 -9.97 -7.70
CA SER A 440 22.17 -9.39 -7.87
C SER A 440 21.99 -8.04 -7.13
N GLY A 441 23.05 -7.46 -6.56
CA GLY A 441 23.01 -6.16 -5.89
C GLY A 441 22.48 -6.17 -4.45
N PHE A 442 22.36 -7.34 -3.81
CA PHE A 442 21.88 -7.46 -2.43
C PHE A 442 23.04 -7.66 -1.44
N LEU A 443 23.00 -6.96 -0.31
CA LEU A 443 24.00 -7.06 0.76
C LEU A 443 23.72 -8.26 1.67
N PHE A 444 24.53 -9.31 1.55
CA PHE A 444 24.45 -10.51 2.39
C PHE A 444 25.54 -10.49 3.47
N PRO A 445 25.22 -10.89 4.72
CA PRO A 445 26.23 -11.19 5.72
C PRO A 445 26.97 -12.47 5.34
N VAL A 446 28.30 -12.41 5.28
CA VAL A 446 29.16 -13.55 4.97
C VAL A 446 30.14 -13.84 6.11
N SER A 447 30.36 -15.13 6.38
CA SER A 447 31.37 -15.66 7.28
C SER A 447 31.58 -17.16 7.01
N ASP A 448 32.76 -17.70 7.29
CA ASP A 448 33.03 -19.14 7.09
C ASP A 448 32.12 -20.05 7.92
N GLN A 449 31.63 -19.54 9.05
CA GLN A 449 30.80 -20.28 10.01
C GLN A 449 29.32 -20.36 9.60
N ILE A 450 28.85 -19.55 8.65
CA ILE A 450 27.42 -19.45 8.28
C ILE A 450 27.08 -19.99 6.89
N LYS A 451 28.00 -20.75 6.26
CA LYS A 451 27.85 -21.27 4.88
C LYS A 451 26.56 -22.06 4.59
N ASN A 452 25.96 -22.65 5.64
CA ASN A 452 24.74 -23.46 5.54
C ASN A 452 23.54 -22.80 6.29
N ALA A 453 23.61 -21.50 6.55
CA ALA A 453 22.61 -20.76 7.33
C ALA A 453 22.20 -19.46 6.63
N GLY A 454 21.00 -18.98 6.95
CA GLY A 454 20.38 -17.86 6.26
C GLY A 454 19.84 -18.22 4.88
N CYS A 455 19.36 -17.18 4.19
CA CYS A 455 18.71 -17.26 2.88
C CYS A 455 19.72 -17.60 1.79
N SER A 456 19.31 -18.50 0.90
CA SER A 456 20.00 -18.86 -0.34
C SER A 456 19.21 -18.37 -1.56
N LEU A 457 19.92 -17.77 -2.53
CA LEU A 457 19.32 -17.40 -3.82
C LEU A 457 19.20 -18.64 -4.71
N SER A 458 17.97 -19.11 -4.95
CA SER A 458 17.67 -20.29 -5.77
C SER A 458 16.82 -19.99 -7.01
N SER A 459 16.43 -18.73 -7.22
CA SER A 459 15.60 -18.28 -8.34
C SER A 459 15.87 -16.80 -8.63
N PRO A 460 15.59 -16.29 -9.85
CA PRO A 460 15.59 -14.87 -10.12
C PRO A 460 14.64 -14.14 -9.18
N VAL A 461 15.09 -13.01 -8.62
CA VAL A 461 14.26 -12.16 -7.76
C VAL A 461 13.21 -11.44 -8.62
N ALA A 462 11.97 -11.35 -8.13
CA ALA A 462 10.96 -10.52 -8.77
C ALA A 462 11.37 -9.03 -8.68
N THR A 463 11.45 -8.34 -9.80
CA THR A 463 11.85 -6.93 -9.90
C THR A 463 10.82 -6.12 -10.70
N LYS A 464 11.04 -4.81 -10.74
CA LYS A 464 10.27 -3.85 -11.53
C LYS A 464 10.30 -4.17 -13.03
N GLU A 465 11.38 -4.77 -13.51
CA GLU A 465 11.68 -5.02 -14.92
C GLU A 465 11.19 -6.39 -15.43
N ASN A 466 10.96 -7.37 -14.55
CA ASN A 466 10.57 -8.73 -14.91
C ASN A 466 9.13 -9.11 -14.47
N THR A 467 8.34 -8.13 -14.02
CA THR A 467 6.94 -8.30 -13.63
C THR A 467 6.02 -7.29 -14.32
N GLY A 468 4.73 -7.61 -14.42
CA GLY A 468 3.75 -6.78 -15.11
C GLY A 468 3.92 -6.77 -16.62
N VAL A 469 3.79 -5.59 -17.24
CA VAL A 469 3.80 -5.42 -18.70
C VAL A 469 4.87 -4.43 -19.16
N THR A 470 5.49 -4.70 -20.31
CA THR A 470 6.52 -3.83 -20.90
C THR A 470 5.97 -2.69 -21.77
N TRP A 471 4.68 -2.76 -22.13
CA TRP A 471 4.04 -1.84 -23.08
C TRP A 471 3.20 -0.74 -22.41
N TYR A 472 3.05 -0.76 -21.09
CA TYR A 472 2.38 0.30 -20.32
C TYR A 472 3.40 1.02 -19.43
N PRO A 473 3.39 2.36 -19.34
CA PRO A 473 4.35 3.08 -18.51
C PRO A 473 4.09 2.84 -17.01
N ILE A 474 5.16 2.64 -16.25
CA ILE A 474 5.09 2.64 -14.78
C ILE A 474 5.11 4.09 -14.31
N VAL A 475 4.01 4.55 -13.70
CA VAL A 475 3.84 5.93 -13.24
C VAL A 475 4.28 6.05 -11.78
N ASN A 476 5.03 7.10 -11.44
CA ASN A 476 5.26 7.46 -10.03
C ASN A 476 4.11 8.36 -9.54
N GLU A 477 3.40 7.92 -8.51
CA GLU A 477 2.20 8.58 -7.98
C GLU A 477 2.46 9.43 -6.72
N GLU A 478 3.72 9.64 -6.33
CA GLU A 478 4.07 10.49 -5.19
C GLU A 478 3.73 11.98 -5.42
N LEU A 479 2.99 12.57 -4.47
CA LEU A 479 2.77 14.02 -4.41
C LEU A 479 4.10 14.74 -4.10
N THR A 480 4.70 15.31 -5.14
CA THR A 480 5.96 16.07 -5.11
C THR A 480 5.68 17.56 -5.28
N PHE A 481 6.42 18.38 -4.53
CA PHE A 481 6.43 19.85 -4.68
C PHE A 481 7.72 20.27 -5.40
N ASP A 482 7.75 21.52 -5.86
CA ASP A 482 8.96 22.23 -6.30
C ASP A 482 9.68 21.61 -7.51
N ASN A 483 8.97 20.88 -8.37
CA ASN A 483 9.48 20.26 -9.61
C ASN A 483 8.87 20.82 -10.91
N GLY A 484 7.98 21.82 -10.82
CA GLY A 484 7.40 22.54 -11.96
C GLY A 484 8.15 23.83 -12.32
N LYS A 485 7.46 24.74 -13.03
CA LYS A 485 7.98 26.07 -13.41
C LYS A 485 7.81 27.08 -12.27
N VAL A 486 8.64 28.13 -12.30
CA VAL A 486 8.52 29.29 -11.40
C VAL A 486 7.64 30.35 -12.07
N ILE A 487 6.57 30.76 -11.38
CA ILE A 487 5.65 31.81 -11.81
C ILE A 487 5.81 33.00 -10.86
N LYS A 488 6.40 34.11 -11.32
CA LYS A 488 6.44 35.35 -10.53
C LYS A 488 5.19 36.19 -10.77
N ILE A 489 4.59 36.72 -9.70
CA ILE A 489 3.46 37.65 -9.79
C ILE A 489 3.65 38.89 -8.92
N GLU A 490 3.01 39.97 -9.37
CA GLU A 490 2.91 41.26 -8.67
C GLU A 490 1.62 41.31 -7.82
N PRO A 491 1.57 42.12 -6.75
CA PRO A 491 0.39 42.28 -5.90
C PRO A 491 -0.81 42.88 -6.65
N GLY A 492 -2.01 42.55 -6.19
CA GLY A 492 -3.26 43.06 -6.74
C GLY A 492 -4.45 42.10 -6.55
N LEU A 493 -5.65 42.62 -6.82
CA LEU A 493 -6.91 41.87 -6.71
C LEU A 493 -6.91 40.63 -7.62
N ASN A 494 -7.10 39.45 -7.04
CA ASN A 494 -7.15 38.13 -7.70
C ASN A 494 -5.91 37.73 -8.52
N SER A 495 -4.80 38.47 -8.44
CA SER A 495 -3.51 38.13 -9.07
C SER A 495 -3.04 36.71 -8.70
N LEU A 496 -3.17 36.34 -7.42
CA LEU A 496 -2.87 34.99 -6.93
C LEU A 496 -3.89 33.95 -7.42
N PHE A 497 -5.18 34.30 -7.51
CA PHE A 497 -6.20 33.40 -8.07
C PHE A 497 -5.90 33.05 -9.53
N ASP A 498 -5.60 34.04 -10.38
CA ASP A 498 -5.32 33.82 -11.79
C ASP A 498 -4.03 33.00 -11.99
N ALA A 499 -3.04 33.14 -11.09
CA ALA A 499 -1.84 32.31 -11.06
C ALA A 499 -2.10 30.86 -10.59
N VAL A 500 -2.98 30.65 -9.61
CA VAL A 500 -3.37 29.31 -9.14
C VAL A 500 -4.15 28.56 -10.23
N GLU A 501 -5.11 29.20 -10.89
CA GLU A 501 -5.89 28.56 -11.97
C GLU A 501 -5.07 28.29 -13.26
N SER A 502 -3.88 28.89 -13.42
CA SER A 502 -2.97 28.69 -14.56
C SER A 502 -1.69 27.93 -14.22
N SER A 503 -1.59 27.42 -12.99
CA SER A 503 -0.47 26.59 -12.53
C SER A 503 -0.65 25.12 -12.90
N GLU A 504 0.48 24.42 -13.02
CA GLU A 504 0.57 22.98 -13.30
C GLU A 504 1.12 22.22 -12.06
N PRO A 505 0.98 20.88 -11.99
CA PRO A 505 1.52 20.08 -10.91
C PRO A 505 3.02 20.31 -10.67
N GLY A 506 3.38 20.73 -9.47
CA GLY A 506 4.77 20.98 -9.04
C GLY A 506 5.22 22.44 -9.11
N ASP A 507 4.41 23.34 -9.67
CA ASP A 507 4.78 24.75 -9.88
C ASP A 507 5.05 25.53 -8.58
N ILE A 508 5.81 26.62 -8.73
CA ILE A 508 6.21 27.51 -7.65
C ILE A 508 5.75 28.94 -7.99
N ILE A 509 4.68 29.41 -7.35
CA ILE A 509 4.24 30.81 -7.42
C ILE A 509 5.07 31.63 -6.44
N ILE A 510 5.79 32.63 -6.95
CA ILE A 510 6.58 33.59 -6.16
C ILE A 510 5.86 34.94 -6.14
N LEU A 511 5.55 35.41 -4.93
CA LEU A 511 4.89 36.68 -4.66
C LEU A 511 5.92 37.79 -4.49
N ALA A 512 5.86 38.83 -5.33
CA ALA A 512 6.53 40.10 -5.05
C ALA A 512 5.94 40.77 -3.78
N LYS A 513 6.66 41.73 -3.20
CA LYS A 513 6.21 42.48 -2.03
C LYS A 513 4.87 43.20 -2.29
N GLY A 514 3.90 43.02 -1.40
CA GLY A 514 2.62 43.74 -1.44
C GLY A 514 1.43 42.90 -0.98
N GLU A 515 0.23 43.37 -1.29
CA GLU A 515 -1.04 42.76 -0.86
C GLU A 515 -1.73 42.01 -2.00
N TYR A 516 -2.14 40.78 -1.70
CA TYR A 516 -2.83 39.85 -2.61
C TYR A 516 -4.24 39.64 -2.08
N VAL A 517 -5.14 40.55 -2.44
CA VAL A 517 -6.57 40.46 -2.09
C VAL A 517 -7.23 39.45 -3.01
N ASN A 518 -7.86 38.41 -2.45
CA ASN A 518 -8.58 37.41 -3.21
C ASN A 518 -10.08 37.50 -2.92
N SER A 519 -10.86 37.85 -3.94
CA SER A 519 -12.33 37.84 -3.90
C SER A 519 -12.94 36.53 -4.40
N LYS A 520 -12.08 35.54 -4.69
CA LYS A 520 -12.40 34.19 -5.14
C LYS A 520 -11.66 33.16 -4.27
N VAL A 521 -12.19 31.94 -4.19
CA VAL A 521 -11.54 30.83 -3.48
C VAL A 521 -10.42 30.26 -4.34
N LEU A 522 -9.24 30.04 -3.75
CA LEU A 522 -8.06 29.45 -4.39
C LEU A 522 -8.19 27.92 -4.37
N SER A 523 -8.58 27.33 -5.51
CA SER A 523 -8.81 25.88 -5.63
C SER A 523 -7.50 25.16 -5.96
N ILE A 524 -6.96 24.42 -5.00
CA ILE A 524 -5.69 23.70 -5.12
C ILE A 524 -5.99 22.27 -5.59
N LYS A 525 -5.80 22.02 -6.89
CA LYS A 525 -6.17 20.75 -7.59
C LYS A 525 -4.98 19.79 -7.79
N HIS A 526 -3.76 20.29 -7.58
CA HIS A 526 -2.48 19.58 -7.75
C HIS A 526 -1.47 20.06 -6.68
N PRO A 527 -0.28 19.44 -6.55
CA PRO A 527 0.80 19.98 -5.72
C PRO A 527 1.24 21.37 -6.20
N LEU A 528 1.15 22.37 -5.32
CA LEU A 528 1.49 23.76 -5.62
C LEU A 528 2.22 24.42 -4.46
N THR A 529 3.32 25.11 -4.77
CA THR A 529 4.06 25.94 -3.81
C THR A 529 3.73 27.42 -4.03
N ILE A 530 3.38 28.14 -2.97
CA ILE A 530 3.20 29.60 -2.96
C ILE A 530 4.17 30.19 -1.94
N LYS A 531 5.05 31.08 -2.40
CA LYS A 531 6.18 31.59 -1.63
C LYS A 531 6.31 33.10 -1.77
N SER A 532 6.60 33.80 -0.67
CA SER A 532 7.03 35.21 -0.73
C SER A 532 8.47 35.33 -1.25
N GLU A 533 8.75 36.25 -2.19
CA GLU A 533 10.11 36.45 -2.72
C GLU A 533 11.11 36.81 -1.62
N LYS A 534 10.68 37.65 -0.68
CA LYS A 534 11.33 37.93 0.60
C LYS A 534 10.39 37.56 1.72
N GLU A 535 10.88 36.89 2.76
CA GLU A 535 10.01 36.41 3.83
C GLU A 535 9.22 37.57 4.47
N LYS A 536 7.91 37.36 4.58
CA LYS A 536 6.94 38.21 5.27
C LYS A 536 6.73 39.60 4.65
N GLU A 537 7.16 39.78 3.39
CA GLU A 537 6.88 40.99 2.59
C GLU A 537 5.64 40.88 1.68
N ALA A 538 5.11 39.67 1.42
CA ALA A 538 3.84 39.45 0.75
C ALA A 538 2.72 39.08 1.75
N SER A 539 1.60 39.80 1.69
CA SER A 539 0.41 39.59 2.52
C SER A 539 -0.75 39.07 1.68
N ILE A 540 -1.29 37.91 2.04
CA ILE A 540 -2.46 37.30 1.39
C ILE A 540 -3.70 37.62 2.21
N LEU A 541 -4.71 38.20 1.54
CA LEU A 541 -5.98 38.62 2.10
C LEU A 541 -7.13 37.92 1.34
N SER A 542 -8.26 37.69 2.00
CA SER A 542 -9.41 36.99 1.41
C SER A 542 -10.72 37.63 1.84
N GLU A 543 -11.51 38.05 0.85
CA GLU A 543 -12.92 38.47 0.99
C GLU A 543 -13.87 37.25 0.98
N LYS A 544 -13.34 36.03 0.89
CA LYS A 544 -14.10 34.78 1.01
C LYS A 544 -13.99 34.22 2.43
N ASN A 545 -15.07 33.58 2.87
CA ASN A 545 -15.14 32.80 4.10
C ASN A 545 -14.29 31.52 4.08
N ASN A 546 -13.74 31.15 2.93
CA ASN A 546 -12.66 30.19 2.80
C ASN A 546 -11.65 30.69 1.74
N MET A 547 -10.36 30.81 2.09
CA MET A 547 -9.34 31.35 1.19
C MET A 547 -8.78 30.27 0.25
N PHE A 548 -8.23 29.18 0.79
CA PHE A 548 -7.69 28.04 0.05
C PHE A 548 -8.60 26.82 0.20
N GLN A 549 -8.88 26.10 -0.89
CA GLN A 549 -9.60 24.83 -0.88
C GLN A 549 -8.76 23.74 -1.56
N ILE A 550 -8.26 22.79 -0.77
CA ILE A 550 -7.50 21.63 -1.26
C ILE A 550 -8.51 20.60 -1.79
N GLU A 551 -8.53 20.40 -3.10
CA GLU A 551 -9.39 19.44 -3.79
C GLU A 551 -8.72 18.08 -3.96
N ASN A 552 -9.47 17.12 -4.51
CA ASN A 552 -8.97 15.77 -4.77
C ASN A 552 -7.76 15.78 -5.73
N GLY A 553 -6.57 15.43 -5.23
CA GLY A 553 -5.29 15.51 -5.95
C GLY A 553 -4.44 16.75 -5.59
N GLY A 554 -5.02 17.70 -4.86
CA GLY A 554 -4.34 18.90 -4.38
C GLY A 554 -3.32 18.63 -3.27
N ALA A 555 -2.26 19.44 -3.27
CA ALA A 555 -1.38 19.58 -2.12
C ALA A 555 -0.84 21.01 -2.07
N LEU A 556 -0.72 21.60 -0.88
CA LEU A 556 -0.38 23.01 -0.72
C LEU A 556 0.88 23.20 0.13
N LYS A 557 1.84 23.97 -0.38
CA LYS A 557 3.03 24.41 0.34
C LYS A 557 3.08 25.94 0.39
N LEU A 558 2.98 26.52 1.59
CA LEU A 558 3.05 27.97 1.82
C LEU A 558 4.39 28.31 2.48
N ILE A 559 5.15 29.26 1.92
CA ILE A 559 6.50 29.59 2.41
C ILE A 559 6.66 31.10 2.61
N GLY A 560 6.90 31.52 3.84
CA GLY A 560 7.32 32.90 4.16
C GLY A 560 6.28 33.96 3.84
N VAL A 561 4.99 33.63 3.76
CA VAL A 561 3.91 34.59 3.49
C VAL A 561 3.28 35.09 4.79
N LYS A 562 2.69 36.30 4.76
CA LYS A 562 1.71 36.73 5.76
C LYS A 562 0.31 36.38 5.29
N ILE A 563 -0.55 35.97 6.21
CA ILE A 563 -1.95 35.67 5.93
C ILE A 563 -2.79 36.35 7.00
N SER A 564 -3.69 37.25 6.60
CA SER A 564 -4.60 37.95 7.51
C SER A 564 -6.06 37.62 7.22
N GLY A 565 -6.83 37.48 8.30
CA GLY A 565 -8.29 37.32 8.28
C GLY A 565 -9.07 38.65 8.30
N SER A 566 -8.40 39.81 8.26
CA SER A 566 -9.04 41.14 8.43
C SER A 566 -10.11 41.44 7.40
N GLU A 567 -9.87 41.11 6.13
CA GLU A 567 -10.79 41.36 5.01
C GLU A 567 -11.82 40.25 4.82
N SER A 568 -11.81 39.21 5.66
CA SER A 568 -12.78 38.12 5.54
C SER A 568 -14.17 38.55 6.02
N PRO A 569 -15.26 37.97 5.47
CA PRO A 569 -16.60 38.38 5.81
C PRO A 569 -16.88 38.27 7.30
N ASP A 570 -17.61 39.23 7.88
CA ASP A 570 -18.09 39.17 9.27
C ASP A 570 -19.19 38.10 9.41
N MET A 571 -18.75 36.85 9.48
CA MET A 571 -19.59 35.69 9.71
C MET A 571 -18.86 34.62 10.51
N ALA A 572 -19.61 33.92 11.36
CA ALA A 572 -19.08 32.80 12.12
C ALA A 572 -18.71 31.63 11.18
N GLY A 573 -17.61 30.95 11.49
CA GLY A 573 -17.21 29.76 10.73
C GLY A 573 -16.43 30.05 9.45
N ASN A 574 -15.66 31.13 9.39
CA ASN A 574 -14.64 31.30 8.34
C ASN A 574 -13.51 30.25 8.48
N SER A 575 -12.74 30.01 7.41
CA SER A 575 -11.49 29.25 7.42
C SER A 575 -10.45 29.88 6.49
N ILE A 576 -9.15 29.73 6.78
CA ILE A 576 -8.10 30.10 5.81
C ILE A 576 -7.91 28.97 4.80
N ILE A 577 -7.77 27.74 5.28
CA ILE A 577 -7.59 26.55 4.46
C ILE A 577 -8.74 25.59 4.77
N SER A 578 -9.35 25.02 3.73
CA SER A 578 -10.18 23.82 3.88
C SER A 578 -9.75 22.71 2.93
N THR A 579 -10.15 21.48 3.23
CA THR A 579 -10.24 20.43 2.22
C THR A 579 -11.52 20.61 1.41
N SER A 580 -11.71 19.78 0.37
CA SER A 580 -13.01 19.60 -0.26
C SER A 580 -14.08 19.22 0.76
N LYS A 581 -15.32 19.62 0.50
CA LYS A 581 -16.51 19.17 1.25
C LYS A 581 -17.01 17.79 0.82
N TYR A 582 -16.53 17.34 -0.34
CA TYR A 582 -16.80 16.02 -0.90
C TYR A 582 -15.62 15.09 -0.61
N SER A 583 -15.85 13.80 -0.83
CA SER A 583 -14.84 12.74 -0.67
C SER A 583 -13.58 13.02 -1.48
N MET A 584 -12.43 12.73 -0.89
CA MET A 584 -11.13 12.78 -1.57
C MET A 584 -10.50 11.39 -1.54
N ASN A 585 -10.54 10.70 -2.69
CA ASN A 585 -9.85 9.42 -2.85
C ASN A 585 -8.33 9.58 -3.05
N ARG A 586 -7.81 10.75 -3.41
CA ARG A 586 -6.39 11.07 -3.31
C ARG A 586 -6.12 11.73 -1.95
N ASN A 587 -5.17 11.18 -1.20
CA ASN A 587 -4.66 11.86 -0.01
C ASN A 587 -4.03 13.22 -0.39
N TYR A 588 -3.88 14.14 0.58
CA TYR A 588 -3.28 15.46 0.34
C TYR A 588 -2.07 15.72 1.26
N LYS A 589 -1.31 16.78 0.96
CA LYS A 589 -0.26 17.31 1.84
C LYS A 589 -0.50 18.80 2.07
N LEU A 590 -0.30 19.26 3.31
CA LEU A 590 -0.27 20.67 3.67
C LEU A 590 1.05 20.97 4.39
N ILE A 591 1.81 21.93 3.87
CA ILE A 591 3.08 22.39 4.42
C ILE A 591 3.01 23.91 4.56
N VAL A 592 3.30 24.46 5.74
CA VAL A 592 3.32 25.90 6.00
C VAL A 592 4.60 26.21 6.77
N GLU A 593 5.50 26.99 6.18
CA GLU A 593 6.85 27.23 6.70
C GLU A 593 7.17 28.72 6.71
N ASN A 594 7.69 29.22 7.84
CA ASN A 594 8.14 30.61 8.03
C ASN A 594 7.01 31.67 7.88
N CYS A 595 5.74 31.28 7.96
CA CYS A 595 4.60 32.18 7.75
C CYS A 595 4.14 32.89 9.04
N ASP A 596 3.53 34.07 8.90
CA ASP A 596 2.74 34.71 9.97
C ASP A 596 1.26 34.65 9.60
N ILE A 597 0.42 34.23 10.55
CA ILE A 597 -1.02 34.03 10.41
C ILE A 597 -1.69 34.87 11.50
N GLU A 598 -2.41 35.91 11.13
CA GLU A 598 -2.89 36.94 12.05
C GLU A 598 -4.35 37.37 11.85
N ASP A 599 -4.99 37.77 12.94
CA ASP A 599 -6.31 38.43 12.97
C ASP A 599 -7.45 37.63 12.31
N LEU A 600 -7.46 36.31 12.53
CA LEU A 600 -8.60 35.41 12.29
C LEU A 600 -9.67 35.65 13.38
N THR A 601 -10.14 36.88 13.52
CA THR A 601 -11.00 37.34 14.63
C THR A 601 -12.20 38.19 14.22
N VAL A 602 -12.42 38.46 12.92
CA VAL A 602 -13.57 39.25 12.44
C VAL A 602 -14.90 38.77 13.02
N ASN A 603 -15.08 37.46 13.13
CA ASN A 603 -16.13 36.83 13.95
C ASN A 603 -15.57 35.60 14.68
N HIS A 604 -16.41 34.89 15.44
CA HIS A 604 -16.03 33.69 16.18
C HIS A 604 -15.96 32.43 15.30
N SER A 605 -15.24 31.41 15.79
CA SER A 605 -15.06 30.12 15.08
C SER A 605 -14.37 30.26 13.71
N PHE A 606 -13.47 31.23 13.55
CA PHE A 606 -12.59 31.35 12.39
C PHE A 606 -11.42 30.37 12.57
N ASP A 607 -11.41 29.29 11.80
CA ASP A 607 -10.37 28.26 11.84
C ASP A 607 -9.20 28.61 10.92
N PHE A 608 -7.98 28.13 11.20
CA PHE A 608 -6.92 28.13 10.21
C PHE A 608 -7.15 27.00 9.20
N LEU A 609 -7.12 25.74 9.64
CA LEU A 609 -7.42 24.56 8.83
C LEU A 609 -8.76 23.93 9.23
N ARG A 610 -9.68 23.82 8.26
CA ARG A 610 -10.92 23.07 8.38
C ARG A 610 -10.97 21.89 7.41
N ILE A 611 -10.85 20.68 7.95
CA ILE A 611 -11.05 19.45 7.17
C ILE A 611 -12.52 19.01 7.17
N TYR A 612 -12.87 18.13 6.22
CA TYR A 612 -14.17 17.46 6.12
C TYR A 612 -14.03 15.94 6.16
N LYS A 613 -15.16 15.24 6.38
CA LYS A 613 -15.20 13.77 6.42
C LYS A 613 -14.74 13.18 5.08
N SER A 614 -14.13 12.00 5.12
CA SER A 614 -13.65 11.30 3.92
C SER A 614 -12.51 12.06 3.20
N THR A 615 -11.72 12.81 3.96
CA THR A 615 -10.47 13.44 3.49
C THR A 615 -9.31 13.02 4.39
N PHE A 616 -8.14 12.78 3.79
CA PHE A 616 -6.97 12.25 4.51
C PHE A 616 -5.69 12.96 4.10
N ALA A 617 -4.93 13.46 5.07
CA ALA A 617 -3.61 14.02 4.84
C ALA A 617 -2.54 12.93 4.97
N ASP A 618 -1.68 12.79 3.95
CA ASP A 618 -0.39 12.13 4.15
C ASP A 618 0.43 12.91 5.19
N SER A 619 0.46 14.25 5.08
CA SER A 619 1.16 15.10 6.04
C SER A 619 0.56 16.48 6.22
N ILE A 620 0.45 16.94 7.47
CA ILE A 620 0.21 18.34 7.84
C ILE A 620 1.43 18.84 8.62
N VAL A 621 2.11 19.85 8.10
CA VAL A 621 3.41 20.33 8.60
C VAL A 621 3.38 21.85 8.78
N PHE A 622 3.62 22.32 10.01
CA PHE A 622 3.79 23.73 10.35
C PHE A 622 5.18 23.95 10.96
N ARG A 623 6.03 24.79 10.35
CA ARG A 623 7.38 25.11 10.85
C ARG A 623 7.67 26.59 10.94
N ASN A 624 8.23 27.03 12.06
CA ASN A 624 8.65 28.42 12.29
C ASN A 624 7.53 29.45 12.09
N CYS A 625 6.27 29.04 12.26
CA CYS A 625 5.10 29.89 12.02
C CYS A 625 4.63 30.61 13.29
N ASN A 626 4.08 31.81 13.13
CA ASN A 626 3.38 32.51 14.20
C ASN A 626 1.88 32.56 13.92
N PHE A 627 1.08 32.08 14.85
CA PHE A 627 -0.38 32.14 14.82
C PHE A 627 -0.83 33.09 15.94
N LEU A 628 -1.35 34.25 15.56
CA LEU A 628 -1.72 35.34 16.45
C LEU A 628 -3.20 35.67 16.27
N ASN A 629 -3.96 35.71 17.37
CA ASN A 629 -5.38 36.09 17.35
C ASN A 629 -6.22 35.21 16.40
N VAL A 630 -6.59 34.01 16.84
CA VAL A 630 -7.45 33.10 16.07
C VAL A 630 -8.68 32.75 16.89
N SER A 631 -9.88 33.06 16.42
CA SER A 631 -11.10 32.88 17.21
C SER A 631 -11.61 31.43 17.25
N GLY A 632 -11.27 30.63 16.23
CA GLY A 632 -11.51 29.19 16.12
C GLY A 632 -10.24 28.36 16.39
N ASN A 633 -10.09 27.26 15.66
CA ASN A 633 -9.06 26.24 15.84
C ASN A 633 -7.89 26.44 14.86
N ILE A 634 -6.70 25.94 15.18
CA ILE A 634 -5.61 25.84 14.18
C ILE A 634 -5.84 24.62 13.27
N ALA A 635 -6.01 23.43 13.85
CA ALA A 635 -6.45 22.24 13.13
C ALA A 635 -7.33 21.37 14.03
N SER A 636 -8.49 20.94 13.50
CA SER A 636 -9.37 19.97 14.17
C SER A 636 -9.57 18.77 13.24
N LEU A 637 -8.77 17.73 13.48
CA LEU A 637 -8.64 16.52 12.68
C LEU A 637 -9.50 15.40 13.28
N ASP A 638 -10.80 15.69 13.31
CA ASP A 638 -11.85 14.96 14.04
C ASP A 638 -13.16 14.89 13.24
N LYS A 639 -13.09 14.35 12.02
CA LYS A 639 -14.26 14.18 11.14
C LYS A 639 -14.71 12.73 11.01
N GLU A 640 -13.86 11.80 11.41
CA GLU A 640 -14.13 10.36 11.50
C GLU A 640 -14.49 9.96 12.94
N THR A 641 -15.69 10.36 13.40
CA THR A 641 -16.15 10.17 14.80
C THR A 641 -17.17 9.03 14.94
N ASP A 642 -17.12 8.03 14.06
CA ASP A 642 -17.94 6.82 14.10
C ASP A 642 -17.22 5.63 14.74
N ASP A 643 -16.01 5.85 15.26
CA ASP A 643 -15.20 4.90 16.02
C ASP A 643 -14.87 3.59 15.25
N LEU A 644 -14.73 3.69 13.93
CA LEU A 644 -14.39 2.60 13.02
C LEU A 644 -12.88 2.46 12.74
N GLY A 645 -12.02 3.13 13.50
CA GLY A 645 -10.56 3.14 13.28
C GLY A 645 -10.07 4.13 12.22
N ILE A 646 -10.98 4.83 11.54
CA ILE A 646 -10.66 5.85 10.52
C ILE A 646 -10.14 7.13 11.21
N TYR A 647 -9.23 7.85 10.55
CA TYR A 647 -8.66 9.13 11.00
C TYR A 647 -8.33 10.02 9.80
N ASN A 648 -8.00 11.29 10.03
CA ASN A 648 -7.86 12.28 8.94
C ASN A 648 -6.42 12.70 8.58
N ALA A 649 -5.39 12.27 9.31
CA ALA A 649 -4.00 12.61 8.99
C ALA A 649 -2.99 11.59 9.54
N GLU A 650 -2.05 11.18 8.69
CA GLU A 650 -0.95 10.29 9.06
C GLU A 650 0.14 11.02 9.86
N TYR A 651 0.92 11.90 9.22
CA TYR A 651 1.98 12.66 9.89
C TYR A 651 1.54 14.08 10.20
N VAL A 652 1.56 14.44 11.49
CA VAL A 652 1.23 15.79 11.97
C VAL A 652 2.46 16.38 12.65
N VAL A 653 2.98 17.49 12.11
CA VAL A 653 4.25 18.09 12.52
C VAL A 653 4.08 19.57 12.84
N TYR A 654 4.44 19.97 14.05
CA TYR A 654 4.43 21.34 14.54
C TYR A 654 5.82 21.61 15.14
N GLU A 655 6.63 22.45 14.50
CA GLU A 655 8.02 22.70 14.93
C GLU A 655 8.34 24.20 15.01
N ASN A 656 8.90 24.65 16.13
CA ASN A 656 9.32 26.05 16.35
C ASN A 656 8.20 27.10 16.21
N CYS A 657 6.93 26.70 16.35
CA CYS A 657 5.78 27.58 16.13
C CYS A 657 5.36 28.33 17.40
N THR A 658 4.84 29.54 17.23
CA THR A 658 4.20 30.32 18.32
C THR A 658 2.69 30.38 18.10
N PHE A 659 1.93 30.08 19.15
CA PHE A 659 0.46 30.15 19.19
C PHE A 659 0.06 31.13 20.30
N LYS A 660 -0.60 32.23 19.96
CA LYS A 660 -1.01 33.26 20.92
C LYS A 660 -2.45 33.69 20.69
N ASN A 661 -3.25 33.69 21.75
CA ASN A 661 -4.66 34.06 21.71
C ASN A 661 -5.49 33.16 20.77
N ILE A 662 -5.28 31.83 20.80
CA ILE A 662 -6.08 30.87 20.04
C ILE A 662 -7.35 30.52 20.85
N GLY A 663 -8.53 30.71 20.28
CA GLY A 663 -9.80 30.46 20.95
C GLY A 663 -10.10 28.97 21.12
N GLY A 664 -10.00 28.23 20.02
CA GLY A 664 -10.20 26.78 19.92
C GLY A 664 -8.93 25.97 20.18
N VAL A 665 -8.90 24.72 19.72
CA VAL A 665 -7.72 23.85 19.83
C VAL A 665 -6.60 24.29 18.88
N ILE A 666 -5.37 24.05 19.27
CA ILE A 666 -4.20 24.09 18.37
C ILE A 666 -4.14 22.80 17.55
N LEU A 667 -4.50 21.68 18.16
CA LEU A 667 -4.68 20.40 17.49
C LEU A 667 -5.70 19.56 18.27
N ASN A 668 -6.75 19.12 17.58
CA ASN A 668 -7.50 17.91 17.94
C ASN A 668 -7.09 16.84 16.92
N LEU A 669 -6.56 15.70 17.39
CA LEU A 669 -6.11 14.59 16.55
C LEU A 669 -6.83 13.33 17.00
N TYR A 670 -7.77 12.86 16.18
CA TYR A 670 -8.72 11.81 16.52
C TYR A 670 -8.55 10.55 15.66
N ARG A 671 -8.50 9.40 16.31
CA ARG A 671 -8.78 8.07 15.75
C ARG A 671 -9.57 7.27 16.78
N GLY A 672 -10.86 7.08 16.55
CA GLY A 672 -11.73 6.37 17.48
C GLY A 672 -11.75 4.85 17.23
N GLY A 673 -12.30 4.10 18.19
CA GLY A 673 -12.52 2.65 18.07
C GLY A 673 -11.40 1.77 18.61
N THR A 674 -11.37 0.52 18.12
CA THR A 674 -10.45 -0.55 18.56
C THR A 674 -9.73 -1.22 17.37
N ASP A 675 -9.55 -0.50 16.27
CA ASP A 675 -8.79 -0.98 15.12
C ASP A 675 -7.28 -1.03 15.41
N GLU A 676 -6.61 -2.10 14.99
CA GLU A 676 -5.15 -2.27 15.10
C GLU A 676 -4.46 -2.30 13.71
N SER A 677 -5.21 -2.06 12.63
CA SER A 677 -4.79 -2.28 11.23
C SER A 677 -4.01 -1.11 10.62
N THR A 678 -3.92 0.01 11.33
CA THR A 678 -3.41 1.30 10.83
C THR A 678 -2.06 1.68 11.46
N PHE A 679 -1.39 2.69 10.89
CA PHE A 679 -0.04 3.13 11.31
C PHE A 679 -0.06 4.34 12.25
N GLY A 680 -0.82 5.37 11.89
CA GLY A 680 -0.96 6.62 12.64
C GLY A 680 -2.30 6.77 13.39
N PRO A 681 -2.61 7.99 13.86
CA PRO A 681 -1.83 9.21 13.67
C PRO A 681 -0.46 9.23 14.34
N ILE A 682 0.48 9.98 13.75
CA ILE A 682 1.86 10.18 14.20
C ILE A 682 2.11 11.67 14.41
N LEU A 683 2.38 12.10 15.65
CA LEU A 683 2.55 13.51 16.03
C LEU A 683 3.98 13.87 16.42
N LYS A 684 4.54 14.92 15.82
CA LYS A 684 5.75 15.61 16.28
C LYS A 684 5.41 17.05 16.65
N PHE A 685 5.44 17.39 17.94
CA PHE A 685 5.12 18.73 18.46
C PHE A 685 6.32 19.25 19.27
N VAL A 686 7.25 19.96 18.62
CA VAL A 686 8.59 20.24 19.16
C VAL A 686 8.91 21.74 19.16
N ASN A 687 9.49 22.23 20.26
CA ASN A 687 9.95 23.62 20.43
C ASN A 687 8.86 24.68 20.22
N ASN A 688 7.59 24.33 20.49
CA ASN A 688 6.45 25.22 20.30
C ASN A 688 6.16 26.04 21.55
N LYS A 689 5.67 27.27 21.36
CA LYS A 689 5.27 28.18 22.44
C LYS A 689 3.77 28.48 22.32
N VAL A 690 3.03 28.23 23.38
CA VAL A 690 1.57 28.34 23.43
C VAL A 690 1.20 29.33 24.53
N PHE A 691 0.46 30.38 24.20
CA PHE A 691 0.10 31.46 25.10
C PHE A 691 -1.40 31.76 25.02
N ASN A 692 -2.08 31.88 26.17
CA ASN A 692 -3.48 32.33 26.27
C ASN A 692 -4.44 31.57 25.31
N SER A 693 -4.29 30.25 25.19
CA SER A 693 -4.88 29.46 24.10
C SER A 693 -5.82 28.34 24.57
N GLY A 694 -6.84 28.01 23.79
CA GLY A 694 -7.82 26.95 24.04
C GLY A 694 -8.92 27.28 25.05
N LYS A 695 -8.96 28.50 25.59
CA LYS A 695 -9.85 28.89 26.72
C LYS A 695 -11.24 29.40 26.33
N ASN A 696 -11.59 29.46 25.04
CA ASN A 696 -12.89 30.02 24.62
C ASN A 696 -14.06 29.10 25.03
N LYS A 697 -15.17 29.66 25.53
CA LYS A 697 -16.42 28.93 25.85
C LYS A 697 -17.04 28.13 24.69
N ARG A 698 -16.62 28.42 23.46
CA ARG A 698 -16.98 27.68 22.24
C ARG A 698 -16.11 26.44 21.99
N ASN A 699 -14.91 26.36 22.56
CA ASN A 699 -14.10 25.15 22.57
C ASN A 699 -14.74 24.10 23.50
N LYS A 700 -15.60 23.23 22.95
CA LYS A 700 -16.29 22.20 23.73
C LYS A 700 -15.38 21.05 24.16
N ILE A 701 -14.22 20.88 23.52
CA ILE A 701 -13.20 19.91 23.90
C ILE A 701 -12.50 20.35 25.19
N GLY A 702 -12.38 21.66 25.43
CA GLY A 702 -11.92 22.23 26.70
C GLY A 702 -10.43 21.97 26.99
N CYS A 703 -9.60 22.07 25.95
CA CYS A 703 -8.15 21.82 25.96
C CYS A 703 -7.47 22.63 24.85
N SER A 704 -6.15 22.81 24.92
CA SER A 704 -5.35 23.40 23.84
C SER A 704 -4.85 22.33 22.84
N LEU A 705 -4.63 21.10 23.32
CA LEU A 705 -4.18 19.94 22.56
C LEU A 705 -5.01 18.72 22.99
N TYR A 706 -5.60 17.99 22.05
CA TYR A 706 -6.31 16.73 22.30
C TYR A 706 -5.78 15.62 21.38
N LEU A 707 -5.32 14.52 21.99
CA LEU A 707 -4.80 13.34 21.30
C LEU A 707 -5.67 12.14 21.68
N HIS A 708 -6.43 11.60 20.72
CA HIS A 708 -7.29 10.43 20.91
C HIS A 708 -6.88 9.33 19.93
N GLY A 709 -6.49 8.16 20.43
CA GLY A 709 -6.09 6.99 19.62
C GLY A 709 -4.79 7.15 18.80
N VAL A 710 -4.05 8.24 19.02
CA VAL A 710 -2.75 8.54 18.41
C VAL A 710 -1.75 7.42 18.72
N GLN A 711 -1.10 6.88 17.69
CA GLN A 711 -0.23 5.69 17.80
C GLN A 711 1.20 6.03 18.19
N TRP A 712 1.68 7.20 17.79
CA TRP A 712 3.01 7.70 18.17
C TRP A 712 2.96 9.21 18.37
N ALA A 713 3.56 9.71 19.44
CA ALA A 713 3.73 11.14 19.64
C ALA A 713 5.03 11.49 20.35
N LYS A 714 5.72 12.51 19.84
CA LYS A 714 6.79 13.23 20.56
C LYS A 714 6.37 14.68 20.78
N ILE A 715 6.20 15.06 22.04
CA ILE A 715 5.98 16.43 22.50
C ILE A 715 7.24 16.86 23.27
N ASP A 716 7.99 17.84 22.77
CA ASP A 716 9.33 18.13 23.33
C ASP A 716 9.66 19.62 23.34
N SER A 717 10.30 20.10 24.42
CA SER A 717 10.79 21.48 24.56
C SER A 717 9.68 22.54 24.40
N CYS A 718 8.47 22.25 24.89
CA CYS A 718 7.29 23.10 24.67
C CYS A 718 6.88 23.90 25.90
N ASN A 719 6.46 25.15 25.67
CA ASN A 719 5.94 26.06 26.67
C ASN A 719 4.42 26.21 26.51
N PHE A 720 3.63 25.87 27.52
CA PHE A 720 2.19 26.11 27.58
C PHE A 720 1.87 27.10 28.71
N ILE A 721 1.57 28.34 28.31
CA ILE A 721 1.42 29.48 29.19
C ILE A 721 -0.02 30.02 29.19
N ASP A 722 -0.64 30.11 30.37
CA ASP A 722 -2.01 30.56 30.61
C ASP A 722 -3.04 29.97 29.63
N SER A 723 -2.94 28.67 29.37
CA SER A 723 -3.68 27.98 28.32
C SER A 723 -4.53 26.82 28.85
N ALA A 724 -5.51 26.37 28.07
CA ALA A 724 -6.31 25.21 28.42
C ALA A 724 -5.45 23.93 28.45
N PRO A 725 -5.86 22.88 29.19
CA PRO A 725 -5.09 21.64 29.39
C PRO A 725 -4.65 20.95 28.10
N ILE A 726 -3.71 20.03 28.22
CA ILE A 726 -3.44 18.97 27.24
C ILE A 726 -4.27 17.75 27.65
N LYS A 727 -4.97 17.11 26.71
CA LYS A 727 -5.78 15.91 26.95
C LYS A 727 -5.29 14.73 26.11
N LEU A 728 -5.20 13.57 26.74
CA LEU A 728 -4.86 12.28 26.15
C LEU A 728 -6.01 11.29 26.35
N ASN A 729 -6.39 10.59 25.29
CA ASN A 729 -7.22 9.39 25.35
C ASN A 729 -6.50 8.28 24.59
N LEU A 730 -5.68 7.52 25.30
CA LEU A 730 -4.85 6.45 24.76
C LEU A 730 -5.72 5.22 24.43
N SER A 731 -5.49 4.62 23.26
CA SER A 731 -6.08 3.34 22.88
C SER A 731 -5.25 2.17 23.44
N LYS A 732 -5.78 0.94 23.32
CA LYS A 732 -5.11 -0.28 23.84
C LYS A 732 -3.96 -0.78 22.97
N ASP A 733 -3.60 -0.06 21.91
CA ASP A 733 -2.75 -0.56 20.83
C ASP A 733 -1.23 -0.37 21.12
N GLU A 734 -0.88 -0.21 22.40
CA GLU A 734 0.45 0.12 22.93
C GLU A 734 1.05 1.40 22.31
N PRO A 735 0.35 2.56 22.38
CA PRO A 735 0.79 3.79 21.74
C PRO A 735 2.05 4.37 22.37
N ILE A 736 2.98 4.86 21.55
CA ILE A 736 4.27 5.40 22.00
C ILE A 736 4.16 6.92 22.17
N ILE A 737 3.73 7.35 23.36
CA ILE A 737 3.54 8.78 23.68
C ILE A 737 4.64 9.29 24.61
N LYS A 738 5.42 10.27 24.15
CA LYS A 738 6.59 10.81 24.85
C LYS A 738 6.51 12.33 25.03
N PHE A 739 6.55 12.78 26.28
CA PHE A 739 6.70 14.17 26.68
C PHE A 739 8.08 14.42 27.29
N SER A 740 8.80 15.43 26.81
CA SER A 740 10.08 15.86 27.38
C SER A 740 10.23 17.39 27.44
N ASN A 741 10.87 17.90 28.49
CA ASN A 741 11.24 19.33 28.61
C ASN A 741 10.03 20.28 28.46
N ILE A 742 8.96 20.02 29.21
CA ILE A 742 7.70 20.76 29.10
C ILE A 742 7.61 21.81 30.21
N ASN A 743 7.23 23.05 29.88
CA ASN A 743 6.88 24.07 30.88
C ASN A 743 5.39 24.41 30.80
N ILE A 744 4.71 24.40 31.96
CA ILE A 744 3.24 24.49 32.09
C ILE A 744 2.93 25.48 33.21
N TYR A 745 2.44 26.69 32.86
CA TYR A 745 2.35 27.81 33.81
C TYR A 745 1.26 28.83 33.45
N PRO A 746 0.56 29.50 34.38
CA PRO A 746 0.04 28.92 35.61
C PRO A 746 -1.16 28.01 35.27
N LYS A 747 -1.44 27.01 36.12
CA LYS A 747 -2.68 26.21 36.09
C LYS A 747 -3.00 25.43 34.80
N VAL A 748 -2.09 25.35 33.84
CA VAL A 748 -2.19 24.37 32.74
C VAL A 748 -1.97 22.96 33.33
N SER A 749 -2.57 21.93 32.74
CA SER A 749 -2.41 20.52 33.18
C SER A 749 -2.33 19.56 31.99
N ILE A 750 -1.80 18.36 32.24
CA ILE A 750 -1.91 17.21 31.34
C ILE A 750 -2.93 16.25 31.98
N ILE A 751 -3.94 15.86 31.22
CA ILE A 751 -5.03 14.97 31.65
C ILE A 751 -5.02 13.74 30.75
N SER A 752 -5.05 12.54 31.32
CA SER A 752 -5.00 11.27 30.58
C SER A 752 -6.00 10.26 31.13
N ASN A 753 -6.48 9.35 30.29
CA ASN A 753 -7.25 8.17 30.69
C ASN A 753 -6.36 7.01 31.20
N SER A 754 -5.07 7.00 30.84
CA SER A 754 -4.08 5.97 31.16
C SER A 754 -2.71 6.58 31.51
N ASN A 755 -1.89 5.83 32.24
CA ASN A 755 -0.51 6.20 32.59
C ASN A 755 0.52 5.71 31.56
N GLU A 756 0.09 5.16 30.42
CA GLU A 756 0.93 4.60 29.34
C GLU A 756 1.57 5.69 28.46
N PHE A 757 2.19 6.69 29.09
CA PHE A 757 2.99 7.71 28.42
C PHE A 757 4.21 8.10 29.28
N SER A 758 5.34 8.41 28.65
CA SER A 758 6.53 8.85 29.39
C SER A 758 6.55 10.37 29.51
N LEU A 759 6.81 10.89 30.72
CA LEU A 759 6.95 12.33 30.99
C LEU A 759 8.30 12.61 31.67
N ILE A 760 9.13 13.44 31.04
CA ILE A 760 10.48 13.81 31.51
C ILE A 760 10.60 15.34 31.57
N ASN A 761 11.21 15.88 32.62
CA ASN A 761 11.47 17.32 32.80
C ASN A 761 10.22 18.21 32.63
N LEU A 762 9.16 17.95 33.42
CA LEU A 762 8.04 18.89 33.56
C LEU A 762 8.42 20.04 34.53
N THR A 763 8.12 21.28 34.15
CA THR A 763 8.36 22.48 34.97
C THR A 763 7.11 23.38 35.04
N HIS A 764 7.03 24.16 36.12
CA HIS A 764 5.93 25.10 36.38
C HIS A 764 6.45 26.51 36.65
N LYS A 765 7.28 27.03 35.73
CA LYS A 765 7.96 28.32 35.91
C LYS A 765 7.30 29.41 35.05
N LYS A 766 7.14 30.59 35.64
CA LYS A 766 6.99 31.83 34.87
C LYS A 766 8.29 32.04 34.10
N GLN A 767 8.24 31.91 32.78
CA GLN A 767 9.30 32.31 31.86
C GLN A 767 8.98 33.70 31.32
#